data_AF-A0AA36J039-F1
#
_entry.id   AF-A0AA36J039-F1
#
_cell.length_a   1.000
_cell.length_b   1.000
_cell.length_c   1.000
_cell.angle_alpha   90.00
_cell.angle_beta   90.00
_cell.angle_gamma   90.00
#
_symmetry.space_group_name_H-M   'P 1'
#
loop_
_entity.id
_entity.type
_entity.pdbx_description
1 polymer ?
#
loop_
_entity_poly.entity_id
_entity_poly.type
_entity_poly.pdbx_seq_one_letter_code
_entity_poly.pdbx_strand_id
1 'polypeptide(L)'
;MTGADTDEKKKECFGSDDIREAVGNSMGRDKGDVKDSDVREFLDEGVKEEIWTLLESCPEDSKERCMTAAKEMLAAVSGEEASGIPDDKVRKLLDDEMASALGERMGACMAEAADDAARESCRTSLATGVLGVTRGEAPSRTDMEEALTEAGRNKAKEVSQSCQGSREECMEKLREEAAKSMGLSKEDLSDMEVERLNMDGARDAAKEAARGCAAARKEEASASCADPTEIYASARQVSIDDDVERERIKQELVKETEKDAMRTCMKESDKTGFERCMGQVTDVEEIAGQLFEGLSAERKENKQQRAKEEAAVEVVGERFQLCMEASETEEQMKACRDEIRDGASMAGLMEDVEDVVKKYQRNTVAIAARACNSTQRKACVDQAKEELKKSGLKERAFGVVRRLAEMKAAAETWAACQEQSAEANATCNSIAQAALEDISGSAEAWTEEAAEKVLELGQAMLEGKEIVLRKLHTILLESLTDALECSDAVLDKLADRAQQTSDGFMPNSTMGMGRNVSNKECKIVWGLARYTCRVHTKDLNETETDDLSDVLSTDLGTTNINVRRLGRRLAVVTESFAAQEEEETASDGTSTGTGTGTGTGTTTSTGAGTGTTTTERGAVAASSASFFASNPLSVSAPLILLWLM
;
A
#
# COMPACT_ATOMS: atom_id res chain seq x y z
N MET A 1 -33.12 21.15 2.02
CA MET A 1 -33.42 20.43 0.75
C MET A 1 -34.90 20.08 0.54
N THR A 2 -35.68 19.79 1.60
CA THR A 2 -37.10 19.35 1.50
C THR A 2 -38.07 20.30 0.78
N GLY A 3 -37.68 21.55 0.50
CA GLY A 3 -38.46 22.50 -0.31
C GLY A 3 -38.13 22.52 -1.81
N ALA A 4 -37.08 21.81 -2.24
CA ALA A 4 -36.69 21.70 -3.65
C ALA A 4 -37.30 20.42 -4.26
N ASP A 5 -38.48 20.57 -4.86
CA ASP A 5 -39.28 19.49 -5.44
C ASP A 5 -38.90 19.11 -6.88
N THR A 6 -37.94 19.82 -7.48
CA THR A 6 -37.40 19.52 -8.81
C THR A 6 -35.88 19.43 -8.76
N ASP A 7 -35.30 18.66 -9.69
CA ASP A 7 -33.85 18.50 -9.77
C ASP A 7 -33.14 19.82 -10.07
N GLU A 8 -33.77 20.71 -10.85
CA GLU A 8 -33.24 22.06 -11.09
C GLU A 8 -33.16 22.87 -9.80
N LYS A 9 -34.19 22.82 -8.93
CA LYS A 9 -34.17 23.53 -7.66
C LYS A 9 -33.14 22.95 -6.69
N LYS A 10 -32.95 21.63 -6.70
CA LYS A 10 -31.90 20.98 -5.90
C LYS A 10 -30.52 21.45 -6.37
N LYS A 11 -30.29 21.46 -7.68
CA LYS A 11 -29.06 21.97 -8.30
C LYS A 11 -28.80 23.45 -7.96
N GLU A 12 -29.82 24.30 -8.06
CA GLU A 12 -29.74 25.71 -7.63
C GLU A 12 -29.43 25.84 -6.14
N CYS A 13 -29.97 24.95 -5.31
CA CYS A 13 -29.70 24.91 -3.88
C CYS A 13 -28.21 24.63 -3.61
N PHE A 14 -27.64 23.57 -4.20
CA PHE A 14 -26.22 23.23 -4.01
C PHE A 14 -25.26 24.33 -4.47
N GLY A 15 -25.62 25.06 -5.52
CA GLY A 15 -24.84 26.20 -6.01
C GLY A 15 -25.07 27.52 -5.26
N SER A 16 -25.96 27.55 -4.27
CA SER A 16 -26.35 28.80 -3.60
C SER A 16 -25.24 29.34 -2.69
N ASP A 17 -25.08 30.67 -2.69
CA ASP A 17 -24.18 31.39 -1.79
C ASP A 17 -24.45 31.07 -0.31
N ASP A 18 -25.71 30.89 0.07
CA ASP A 18 -26.12 30.61 1.44
C ASP A 18 -25.59 29.26 1.94
N ILE A 19 -25.62 28.22 1.09
CA ILE A 19 -25.06 26.90 1.44
C ILE A 19 -23.54 26.97 1.49
N ARG A 20 -22.89 27.62 0.51
CA ARG A 20 -21.43 27.79 0.54
C ARG A 20 -20.97 28.58 1.77
N GLU A 21 -21.74 29.57 2.20
CA GLU A 21 -21.48 30.32 3.43
C GLU A 21 -21.68 29.44 4.67
N ALA A 22 -22.74 28.64 4.74
CA ALA A 22 -22.97 27.72 5.85
C ALA A 22 -21.86 26.65 5.96
N VAL A 23 -21.49 26.03 4.84
CA VAL A 23 -20.40 25.04 4.75
C VAL A 23 -19.06 25.70 5.11
N GLY A 24 -18.78 26.88 4.54
CA GLY A 24 -17.57 27.65 4.84
C GLY A 24 -17.45 27.99 6.32
N ASN A 25 -18.53 28.46 6.94
CA ASN A 25 -18.58 28.74 8.37
C ASN A 25 -18.33 27.48 9.22
N SER A 26 -18.83 26.32 8.80
CA SER A 26 -18.59 25.03 9.47
C SER A 26 -17.13 24.59 9.35
N MET A 27 -16.53 24.76 8.17
CA MET A 27 -15.14 24.38 7.89
C MET A 27 -14.11 25.45 8.30
N GLY A 28 -14.55 26.61 8.79
CA GLY A 28 -13.67 27.75 9.09
C GLY A 28 -13.03 28.39 7.85
N ARG A 29 -13.71 28.35 6.70
CA ARG A 29 -13.26 28.87 5.39
C ARG A 29 -14.19 29.97 4.89
N ASP A 30 -13.66 30.90 4.10
CA ASP A 30 -14.49 31.90 3.43
C ASP A 30 -15.36 31.25 2.35
N LYS A 31 -16.58 31.77 2.14
CA LYS A 31 -17.52 31.21 1.15
C LYS A 31 -16.97 31.12 -0.28
N GLY A 32 -16.01 31.98 -0.63
CA GLY A 32 -15.36 31.99 -1.95
C GLY A 32 -14.35 30.86 -2.14
N ASP A 33 -13.88 30.27 -1.04
CA ASP A 33 -12.92 29.16 -1.05
C ASP A 33 -13.63 27.80 -1.11
N VAL A 34 -14.91 27.74 -0.73
CA VAL A 34 -15.74 26.54 -0.76
C VAL A 34 -16.07 26.16 -2.21
N LYS A 35 -15.61 24.97 -2.61
CA LYS A 35 -15.87 24.40 -3.95
C LYS A 35 -17.21 23.68 -4.00
N ASP A 36 -17.67 23.38 -5.21
CA ASP A 36 -18.89 22.58 -5.40
C ASP A 36 -18.71 21.15 -4.86
N SER A 37 -17.49 20.60 -4.97
CA SER A 37 -17.10 19.33 -4.34
C SER A 37 -17.21 19.38 -2.81
N ASP A 38 -16.78 20.47 -2.18
CA ASP A 38 -16.77 20.62 -0.71
C ASP A 38 -18.21 20.62 -0.15
N VAL A 39 -19.14 21.25 -0.88
CA VAL A 39 -20.58 21.21 -0.51
C VAL A 39 -21.13 19.79 -0.61
N ARG A 40 -20.70 19.00 -1.60
CA ARG A 40 -21.15 17.60 -1.74
C ARG A 40 -20.63 16.70 -0.65
N GLU A 41 -19.33 16.81 -0.36
CA GLU A 41 -18.69 16.07 0.72
C GLU A 41 -19.38 16.35 2.06
N PHE A 42 -19.60 17.64 2.39
CA PHE A 42 -20.27 18.03 3.63
C PHE A 42 -21.69 17.46 3.78
N LEU A 43 -22.46 17.41 2.68
CA LEU A 43 -23.81 16.86 2.69
C LEU A 43 -23.82 15.33 2.72
N ASP A 44 -22.84 14.68 2.09
CA ASP A 44 -22.65 13.23 2.13
C ASP A 44 -22.28 12.78 3.55
N GLU A 45 -21.35 13.48 4.23
CA GLU A 45 -21.04 13.22 5.64
C GLU A 45 -22.25 13.42 6.55
N GLY A 46 -22.99 14.53 6.39
CA GLY A 46 -24.19 14.78 7.20
C GLY A 46 -25.29 13.73 6.99
N VAL A 47 -25.50 13.24 5.77
CA VAL A 47 -26.51 12.19 5.52
C VAL A 47 -26.07 10.85 6.08
N LYS A 48 -24.77 10.53 6.06
CA LYS A 48 -24.24 9.28 6.64
C LYS A 48 -24.53 9.22 8.14
N GLU A 49 -24.25 10.29 8.87
CA GLU A 49 -24.51 10.40 10.31
C GLU A 49 -26.02 10.26 10.62
N GLU A 50 -26.89 10.90 9.84
CA GLU A 50 -28.35 10.78 9.99
C GLU A 50 -28.85 9.34 9.71
N ILE A 51 -28.34 8.71 8.65
CA ILE A 51 -28.66 7.33 8.27
C ILE A 51 -28.18 6.35 9.35
N TRP A 52 -26.97 6.53 9.87
CA TRP A 52 -26.42 5.73 10.96
C TRP A 52 -27.28 5.85 12.22
N THR A 53 -27.61 7.07 12.64
CA THR A 53 -28.49 7.32 13.79
C THR A 53 -29.86 6.67 13.63
N LEU A 54 -30.44 6.75 12.42
CA LEU A 54 -31.71 6.10 12.09
C LEU A 54 -31.62 4.58 12.23
N LEU A 55 -30.55 3.97 11.72
CA LEU A 55 -30.41 2.51 11.69
C LEU A 55 -29.94 1.92 13.01
N GLU A 56 -29.11 2.62 13.77
CA GLU A 56 -28.74 2.24 15.13
C GLU A 56 -29.95 2.23 16.07
N SER A 57 -30.85 3.21 15.93
CA SER A 57 -32.08 3.26 16.72
C SER A 57 -33.22 2.41 16.16
N CYS A 58 -32.99 1.72 15.03
CA CYS A 58 -34.02 0.96 14.35
C CYS A 58 -34.36 -0.35 15.08
N PRO A 59 -35.62 -0.57 15.49
CA PRO A 59 -36.05 -1.85 16.02
C PRO A 59 -35.85 -2.99 15.00
N GLU A 60 -35.49 -4.18 15.48
CA GLU A 60 -35.28 -5.37 14.63
C GLU A 60 -36.47 -5.69 13.70
N ASP A 61 -37.70 -5.47 14.15
CA ASP A 61 -38.93 -5.69 13.37
C ASP A 61 -39.24 -4.57 12.36
N SER A 62 -38.45 -3.49 12.35
CA SER A 62 -38.62 -2.31 11.50
C SER A 62 -37.47 -2.08 10.51
N LYS A 63 -36.49 -2.99 10.43
CA LYS A 63 -35.29 -2.87 9.58
C LYS A 63 -35.57 -2.49 8.13
N GLU A 64 -36.53 -3.14 7.48
CA GLU A 64 -36.90 -2.84 6.08
C GLU A 64 -37.40 -1.39 5.92
N ARG A 65 -38.14 -0.89 6.91
CA ARG A 65 -38.69 0.47 6.93
C ARG A 65 -37.61 1.51 7.14
N CYS A 66 -36.67 1.24 8.04
CA CYS A 66 -35.51 2.11 8.26
C CYS A 66 -34.58 2.12 7.04
N MET A 67 -34.34 0.98 6.38
CA MET A 67 -33.57 0.96 5.13
C MET A 67 -34.25 1.75 4.01
N THR A 68 -35.58 1.68 3.91
CA THR A 68 -36.32 2.51 2.95
C THR A 68 -36.12 4.00 3.25
N ALA A 69 -36.25 4.41 4.51
CA ALA A 69 -36.02 5.80 4.92
C ALA A 69 -34.56 6.24 4.70
N ALA A 70 -33.58 5.37 4.94
CA ALA A 70 -32.17 5.64 4.65
C ALA A 70 -31.93 5.87 3.15
N LYS A 71 -32.57 5.07 2.28
CA LYS A 71 -32.54 5.31 0.82
C LYS A 71 -33.18 6.64 0.43
N GLU A 72 -34.28 7.02 1.06
CA GLU A 72 -34.91 8.32 0.82
C GLU A 72 -34.02 9.50 1.23
N MET A 73 -33.31 9.38 2.36
CA MET A 73 -32.31 10.37 2.80
C MET A 73 -31.16 10.47 1.79
N LEU A 74 -30.59 9.33 1.38
CA LEU A 74 -29.50 9.31 0.42
C LEU A 74 -29.92 9.84 -0.96
N ALA A 75 -31.11 9.47 -1.43
CA ALA A 75 -31.71 9.98 -2.67
C ALA A 75 -31.86 11.51 -2.65
N ALA A 76 -32.17 12.09 -1.49
CA ALA A 76 -32.34 13.53 -1.36
C ALA A 76 -31.03 14.30 -1.61
N VAL A 77 -29.88 13.72 -1.24
CA VAL A 77 -28.56 14.36 -1.41
C VAL A 77 -27.84 13.96 -2.70
N SER A 78 -28.02 12.72 -3.18
CA SER A 78 -27.37 12.21 -4.38
C SER A 78 -28.07 12.63 -5.67
N GLY A 79 -29.34 13.04 -5.59
CA GLY A 79 -30.18 13.31 -6.76
C GLY A 79 -30.68 12.05 -7.46
N GLU A 80 -30.45 10.86 -6.88
CA GLU A 80 -30.97 9.59 -7.39
C GLU A 80 -32.41 9.35 -6.91
N GLU A 81 -33.13 8.46 -7.58
CA GLU A 81 -34.40 7.95 -7.05
C GLU A 81 -34.13 6.93 -5.93
N ALA A 82 -34.87 6.99 -4.82
CA ALA A 82 -34.71 6.08 -3.69
C ALA A 82 -34.85 4.59 -4.10
N SER A 83 -35.69 4.28 -5.09
CA SER A 83 -35.83 2.93 -5.66
C SER A 83 -34.64 2.48 -6.50
N GLY A 84 -33.84 3.42 -7.01
CA GLY A 84 -32.61 3.16 -7.75
C GLY A 84 -31.40 2.89 -6.85
N ILE A 85 -31.50 3.20 -5.55
CA ILE A 85 -30.42 3.01 -4.59
C ILE A 85 -30.42 1.55 -4.09
N PRO A 86 -29.39 0.76 -4.39
CA PRO A 86 -29.28 -0.61 -3.89
C PRO A 86 -28.96 -0.61 -2.40
N ASP A 87 -29.39 -1.66 -1.68
CA ASP A 87 -29.10 -1.81 -0.25
C ASP A 87 -27.59 -1.79 0.03
N ASP A 88 -26.80 -2.39 -0.87
CA ASP A 88 -25.34 -2.48 -0.75
C ASP A 88 -24.65 -1.12 -0.77
N LYS A 89 -25.21 -0.13 -1.49
CA LYS A 89 -24.71 1.26 -1.46
C LYS A 89 -24.97 1.92 -0.11
N VAL A 90 -26.12 1.66 0.51
CA VAL A 90 -26.43 2.17 1.87
C VAL A 90 -25.54 1.46 2.91
N ARG A 91 -25.30 0.15 2.75
CA ARG A 91 -24.39 -0.61 3.63
C ARG A 91 -22.96 -0.09 3.59
N LYS A 92 -22.43 0.22 2.40
CA LYS A 92 -21.10 0.84 2.25
C LYS A 92 -20.99 2.13 3.06
N LEU A 93 -21.96 3.03 2.92
CA LEU A 93 -21.99 4.30 3.66
C LEU A 93 -22.10 4.10 5.18
N LEU A 94 -22.84 3.07 5.59
CA LEU A 94 -22.95 2.70 7.00
C LEU A 94 -21.68 2.13 7.57
N ASP A 95 -20.92 1.34 6.80
CA ASP A 95 -19.67 0.76 7.26
C ASP A 95 -18.64 1.86 7.57
N ASP A 96 -18.55 2.89 6.71
CA ASP A 96 -17.70 4.07 6.93
C ASP A 96 -18.10 4.82 8.21
N GLU A 97 -19.39 5.12 8.37
CA GLU A 97 -19.90 5.87 9.53
C GLU A 97 -19.84 5.05 10.83
N MET A 98 -20.08 3.75 10.73
CA MET A 98 -19.94 2.80 11.83
C MET A 98 -18.50 2.80 12.36
N ALA A 99 -17.49 2.82 11.49
CA ALA A 99 -16.10 2.90 11.88
C ALA A 99 -15.78 4.23 12.59
N SER A 100 -16.31 5.36 12.10
CA SER A 100 -16.18 6.66 12.78
C SER A 100 -16.82 6.65 14.16
N ALA A 101 -18.09 6.23 14.26
CA ALA A 101 -18.82 6.14 15.52
C ALA A 101 -18.17 5.16 16.52
N LEU A 102 -17.61 4.04 16.03
CA LEU A 102 -16.82 3.12 16.83
C LEU A 102 -15.56 3.82 17.36
N GLY A 103 -14.83 4.53 16.52
CA GLY A 103 -13.62 5.26 16.89
C GLY A 103 -13.86 6.31 17.98
N GLU A 104 -14.92 7.10 17.87
CA GLU A 104 -15.29 8.08 18.90
C GLU A 104 -15.64 7.44 20.25
N ARG A 105 -16.48 6.39 20.22
CA ARG A 105 -16.86 5.66 21.43
C ARG A 105 -15.67 4.96 22.06
N MET A 106 -14.79 4.40 21.23
CA MET A 106 -13.56 3.76 21.67
C MET A 106 -12.63 4.79 22.30
N GLY A 107 -12.42 5.95 21.68
CA GLY A 107 -11.61 7.02 22.22
C GLY A 107 -12.09 7.50 23.59
N ALA A 108 -13.41 7.67 23.77
CA ALA A 108 -14.01 8.00 25.06
C ALA A 108 -13.78 6.89 26.11
N CYS A 109 -14.01 5.63 25.75
CA CYS A 109 -13.82 4.49 26.66
C CYS A 109 -12.36 4.32 27.07
N MET A 110 -11.43 4.44 26.11
CA MET A 110 -9.99 4.33 26.33
C MET A 110 -9.43 5.46 27.21
N ALA A 111 -10.05 6.65 27.18
CA ALA A 111 -9.70 7.74 28.07
C ALA A 111 -10.12 7.49 29.54
N GLU A 112 -11.16 6.68 29.75
CA GLU A 112 -11.65 6.29 31.08
C GLU A 112 -11.02 4.98 31.60
N ALA A 113 -10.46 4.16 30.70
CA ALA A 113 -9.87 2.87 31.02
C ALA A 113 -8.60 3.02 31.87
N ALA A 114 -8.63 2.46 33.09
CA ALA A 114 -7.54 2.60 34.07
C ALA A 114 -6.38 1.61 33.85
N ASP A 115 -6.62 0.49 33.17
CA ASP A 115 -5.67 -0.59 32.95
C ASP A 115 -5.99 -1.38 31.68
N ASP A 116 -5.11 -2.31 31.31
CA ASP A 116 -5.23 -3.09 30.07
C ASP A 116 -6.47 -4.00 30.05
N ALA A 117 -6.96 -4.44 31.21
CA ALA A 117 -8.21 -5.22 31.28
C ALA A 117 -9.43 -4.36 30.97
N ALA A 118 -9.45 -3.11 31.46
CA ALA A 118 -10.49 -2.14 31.11
C ALA A 118 -10.44 -1.78 29.61
N ARG A 119 -9.23 -1.61 29.05
CA ARG A 119 -9.04 -1.36 27.60
C ARG A 119 -9.54 -2.52 26.75
N GLU A 120 -9.21 -3.75 27.11
CA GLU A 120 -9.70 -4.95 26.42
C GLU A 120 -11.22 -5.07 26.51
N SER A 121 -11.81 -4.72 27.67
CA SER A 121 -13.26 -4.66 27.82
C SER A 121 -13.88 -3.58 26.93
N CYS A 122 -13.26 -2.41 26.78
CA CYS A 122 -13.68 -1.39 25.82
C CYS A 122 -13.68 -1.95 24.40
N ARG A 123 -12.53 -2.53 23.98
CA ARG A 123 -12.31 -3.14 22.66
C ARG A 123 -13.44 -4.11 22.30
N THR A 124 -13.62 -5.13 23.14
CA THR A 124 -14.59 -6.20 22.88
C THR A 124 -16.03 -5.71 22.93
N SER A 125 -16.42 -4.96 23.97
CA SER A 125 -17.82 -4.59 24.18
C SER A 125 -18.34 -3.59 23.15
N LEU A 126 -17.54 -2.59 22.78
CA LEU A 126 -17.93 -1.59 21.79
C LEU A 126 -17.91 -2.17 20.38
N ALA A 127 -16.88 -2.91 19.99
CA ALA A 127 -16.83 -3.54 18.67
C ALA A 127 -18.00 -4.53 18.50
N THR A 128 -18.30 -5.36 19.51
CA THR A 128 -19.46 -6.28 19.47
C THR A 128 -20.78 -5.52 19.38
N GLY A 129 -20.95 -4.45 20.15
CA GLY A 129 -22.18 -3.66 20.17
C GLY A 129 -22.44 -2.97 18.83
N VAL A 130 -21.41 -2.31 18.29
CA VAL A 130 -21.50 -1.54 17.04
C VAL A 130 -21.68 -2.47 15.82
N LEU A 131 -20.89 -3.54 15.71
CA LEU A 131 -21.03 -4.50 14.60
C LEU A 131 -22.33 -5.33 14.69
N GLY A 132 -22.88 -5.51 15.90
CA GLY A 132 -24.16 -6.18 16.09
C GLY A 132 -25.34 -5.46 15.43
N VAL A 133 -25.26 -4.13 15.33
CA VAL A 133 -26.31 -3.30 14.69
C VAL A 133 -26.47 -3.66 13.20
N THR A 134 -25.36 -3.86 12.50
CA THR A 134 -25.36 -4.04 11.05
C THR A 134 -25.58 -5.49 10.63
N ARG A 135 -25.08 -6.46 11.41
CA ARG A 135 -25.02 -7.86 10.98
C ARG A 135 -26.10 -8.78 11.55
N GLY A 136 -26.67 -8.47 12.72
CA GLY A 136 -27.64 -9.36 13.39
C GLY A 136 -27.05 -10.69 13.90
N GLU A 137 -25.76 -10.94 13.65
CA GLU A 137 -24.96 -12.05 14.19
C GLU A 137 -23.78 -11.49 14.99
N ALA A 138 -23.22 -12.30 15.88
CA ALA A 138 -22.04 -11.89 16.64
C ALA A 138 -20.83 -11.77 15.68
N PRO A 139 -20.09 -10.64 15.69
CA PRO A 139 -18.92 -10.48 14.84
C PRO A 139 -17.83 -11.49 15.21
N SER A 140 -17.05 -11.92 14.21
CA SER A 140 -15.83 -12.68 14.47
C SER A 140 -14.74 -11.77 15.05
N ARG A 141 -13.66 -12.36 15.59
CA ARG A 141 -12.50 -11.58 16.03
C ARG A 141 -11.90 -10.78 14.87
N THR A 142 -11.77 -11.39 13.69
CA THR A 142 -11.30 -10.73 12.48
C THR A 142 -12.16 -9.52 12.12
N ASP A 143 -13.49 -9.63 12.21
CA ASP A 143 -14.40 -8.51 11.94
C ASP A 143 -14.23 -7.35 12.93
N MET A 144 -13.98 -7.66 14.21
CA MET A 144 -13.71 -6.64 15.22
C MET A 144 -12.39 -5.92 14.94
N GLU A 145 -11.33 -6.67 14.60
CA GLU A 145 -10.02 -6.11 14.27
C GLU A 145 -10.07 -5.23 13.00
N GLU A 146 -10.82 -5.66 11.98
CA GLU A 146 -11.05 -4.88 10.76
C GLU A 146 -11.78 -3.56 11.08
N ALA A 147 -12.88 -3.62 11.85
CA ALA A 147 -13.66 -2.44 12.22
C ALA A 147 -12.85 -1.43 13.05
N LEU A 148 -12.00 -1.93 13.96
CA LEU A 148 -11.11 -1.08 14.77
C LEU A 148 -10.00 -0.46 13.92
N THR A 149 -9.47 -1.20 12.94
CA THR A 149 -8.48 -0.67 12.00
C THR A 149 -9.06 0.45 11.15
N GLU A 150 -10.29 0.28 10.64
CA GLU A 150 -10.99 1.33 9.89
C GLU A 150 -11.33 2.53 10.78
N ALA A 151 -11.70 2.31 12.05
CA ALA A 151 -11.89 3.40 13.02
C ALA A 151 -10.60 4.21 13.24
N GLY A 152 -9.45 3.54 13.33
CA GLY A 152 -8.14 4.19 13.37
C GLY A 152 -7.82 5.00 12.12
N ARG A 153 -8.16 4.47 10.93
CA ARG A 153 -7.98 5.12 9.63
C ARG A 153 -8.86 6.38 9.50
N ASN A 154 -10.13 6.30 9.87
CA ASN A 154 -11.04 7.46 9.89
C ASN A 154 -10.53 8.55 10.83
N LYS A 155 -10.09 8.18 12.04
CA LYS A 155 -9.49 9.16 12.95
C LYS A 155 -8.19 9.75 12.39
N ALA A 156 -7.38 8.96 11.70
CA ALA A 156 -6.19 9.46 11.03
C ALA A 156 -6.51 10.47 9.92
N LYS A 157 -7.55 10.22 9.11
CA LYS A 157 -8.09 11.19 8.13
C LYS A 157 -8.46 12.52 8.81
N GLU A 158 -9.29 12.48 9.85
CA GLU A 158 -9.72 13.68 10.59
C GLU A 158 -8.53 14.48 11.15
N VAL A 159 -7.57 13.79 11.77
CA VAL A 159 -6.38 14.46 12.33
C VAL A 159 -5.52 15.05 11.22
N SER A 160 -5.28 14.33 10.13
CA SER A 160 -4.50 14.82 8.99
C SER A 160 -5.14 16.03 8.31
N GLN A 161 -6.46 16.10 8.20
CA GLN A 161 -7.18 17.26 7.63
C GLN A 161 -7.18 18.48 8.57
N SER A 162 -7.32 18.25 9.89
CA SER A 162 -7.49 19.33 10.87
C SER A 162 -6.19 19.86 11.48
N CYS A 163 -5.07 19.15 11.32
CA CYS A 163 -3.83 19.51 11.97
C CYS A 163 -3.12 20.70 11.29
N GLN A 164 -2.97 21.80 12.03
CA GLN A 164 -2.31 23.04 11.59
C GLN A 164 -0.85 23.16 12.10
N GLY A 165 -0.34 22.13 12.79
CA GLY A 165 1.00 22.10 13.38
C GLY A 165 2.08 21.65 12.39
N SER A 166 3.30 21.52 12.91
CA SER A 166 4.38 20.84 12.19
C SER A 166 4.03 19.37 11.96
N ARG A 167 4.65 18.76 10.94
CA ARG A 167 4.43 17.35 10.63
C ARG A 167 4.67 16.43 11.84
N GLU A 168 5.69 16.70 12.63
CA GLU A 168 5.99 15.93 13.84
C GLU A 168 4.85 16.03 14.88
N GLU A 169 4.32 17.23 15.13
CA GLU A 169 3.18 17.44 16.04
C GLU A 169 1.92 16.74 15.52
N CYS A 170 1.68 16.80 14.21
CA CYS A 170 0.54 16.13 13.58
C CYS A 170 0.65 14.61 13.66
N MET A 171 1.84 14.05 13.46
CA MET A 171 2.08 12.62 13.55
C MET A 171 1.94 12.09 14.98
N GLU A 172 2.38 12.84 16.00
CA GLU A 172 2.17 12.44 17.40
C GLU A 172 0.68 12.50 17.77
N LYS A 173 -0.04 13.55 17.35
CA LYS A 173 -1.50 13.63 17.56
C LYS A 173 -2.23 12.50 16.84
N LEU A 174 -1.84 12.21 15.60
CA LEU A 174 -2.41 11.12 14.81
C LEU A 174 -2.18 9.78 15.49
N ARG A 175 -0.95 9.51 15.95
CA ARG A 175 -0.62 8.29 16.71
C ARG A 175 -1.53 8.15 17.92
N GLU A 176 -1.66 9.21 18.73
CA GLU A 176 -2.46 9.17 19.95
C GLU A 176 -3.94 8.89 19.68
N GLU A 177 -4.53 9.64 18.76
CA GLU A 177 -5.98 9.56 18.49
C GLU A 177 -6.35 8.30 17.70
N ALA A 178 -5.53 7.88 16.73
CA ALA A 178 -5.74 6.64 16.00
C ALA A 178 -5.59 5.42 16.93
N ALA A 179 -4.56 5.37 17.78
CA ALA A 179 -4.40 4.29 18.75
C ALA A 179 -5.61 4.18 19.69
N LYS A 180 -6.07 5.31 20.25
CA LYS A 180 -7.29 5.34 21.07
C LYS A 180 -8.52 4.82 20.31
N SER A 181 -8.70 5.23 19.05
CA SER A 181 -9.84 4.81 18.22
C SER A 181 -9.79 3.31 17.88
N MET A 182 -8.57 2.75 17.78
CA MET A 182 -8.33 1.31 17.60
C MET A 182 -8.43 0.50 18.90
N GLY A 183 -8.61 1.14 20.06
CA GLY A 183 -8.58 0.45 21.35
C GLY A 183 -7.18 0.00 21.78
N LEU A 184 -6.13 0.71 21.33
CA LEU A 184 -4.72 0.45 21.60
C LEU A 184 -4.09 1.58 22.41
N SER A 185 -2.90 1.32 22.99
CA SER A 185 -2.03 2.39 23.47
C SER A 185 -1.19 2.96 22.34
N LYS A 186 -0.70 4.20 22.49
CA LYS A 186 0.11 4.82 21.44
C LYS A 186 1.45 4.10 21.22
N GLU A 187 1.95 3.40 22.24
CA GLU A 187 3.15 2.58 22.18
C GLU A 187 2.96 1.28 21.37
N ASP A 188 1.72 0.85 21.16
CA ASP A 188 1.40 -0.32 20.36
C ASP A 188 1.49 -0.03 18.85
N LEU A 189 1.49 1.25 18.44
CA LEU A 189 1.69 1.67 17.05
C LEU A 189 3.15 2.01 16.76
N SER A 190 3.76 1.22 15.88
CA SER A 190 5.09 1.49 15.32
C SER A 190 5.10 2.77 14.47
N ASP A 191 6.29 3.32 14.22
CA ASP A 191 6.44 4.50 13.34
C ASP A 191 5.88 4.24 11.93
N MET A 192 6.10 3.04 11.39
CA MET A 192 5.58 2.61 10.09
C MET A 192 4.06 2.53 10.08
N GLU A 193 3.43 1.99 11.13
CA GLU A 193 1.96 1.94 11.22
C GLU A 193 1.34 3.33 11.27
N VAL A 194 1.93 4.27 12.03
CA VAL A 194 1.46 5.66 12.07
C VAL A 194 1.64 6.34 10.71
N GLU A 195 2.76 6.10 10.03
CA GLU A 195 2.98 6.62 8.67
C GLU A 195 1.99 6.03 7.65
N ARG A 196 1.68 4.75 7.76
CA ARG A 196 0.66 4.08 6.95
C ARG A 196 -0.73 4.68 7.23
N LEU A 197 -1.12 4.84 8.49
CA LEU A 197 -2.39 5.47 8.88
C LEU A 197 -2.53 6.90 8.36
N ASN A 198 -1.47 7.71 8.41
CA ASN A 198 -1.47 9.04 7.79
C ASN A 198 -1.68 8.94 6.27
N MET A 199 -0.96 8.03 5.60
CA MET A 199 -1.11 7.78 4.17
C MET A 199 -2.53 7.36 3.78
N ASP A 200 -3.12 6.43 4.52
CA ASP A 200 -4.46 5.92 4.25
C ASP A 200 -5.52 6.99 4.53
N GLY A 201 -5.44 7.70 5.65
CA GLY A 201 -6.35 8.82 5.94
C GLY A 201 -6.26 9.95 4.91
N ALA A 202 -5.08 10.24 4.38
CA ALA A 202 -4.92 11.20 3.29
C ALA A 202 -5.51 10.70 1.95
N ARG A 203 -5.44 9.40 1.68
CA ARG A 203 -6.09 8.78 0.51
C ARG A 203 -7.61 8.86 0.64
N ASP A 204 -8.16 8.68 1.83
CA ASP A 204 -9.61 8.79 2.04
C ASP A 204 -10.11 10.21 1.82
N ALA A 205 -9.43 11.20 2.40
CA ALA A 205 -9.74 12.60 2.14
C ALA A 205 -9.70 12.92 0.64
N ALA A 206 -8.67 12.46 -0.07
CA ALA A 206 -8.56 12.69 -1.51
C ALA A 206 -9.62 11.94 -2.33
N LYS A 207 -9.95 10.69 -1.96
CA LYS A 207 -10.99 9.87 -2.58
C LYS A 207 -12.36 10.50 -2.42
N GLU A 208 -12.69 11.01 -1.24
CA GLU A 208 -13.95 11.70 -0.99
C GLU A 208 -14.06 13.00 -1.78
N ALA A 209 -12.98 13.78 -1.86
CA ALA A 209 -12.95 14.95 -2.72
C ALA A 209 -13.12 14.60 -4.21
N ALA A 210 -12.50 13.49 -4.67
CA ALA A 210 -12.70 12.98 -6.03
C ALA A 210 -14.15 12.56 -6.28
N ARG A 211 -14.78 11.88 -5.31
CA ARG A 211 -16.20 11.49 -5.34
C ARG A 211 -17.11 12.73 -5.38
N GLY A 212 -16.88 13.70 -4.51
CA GLY A 212 -17.61 14.97 -4.47
C GLY A 212 -17.48 15.74 -5.78
N CYS A 213 -16.29 15.75 -6.39
CA CYS A 213 -16.08 16.33 -7.70
C CYS A 213 -16.83 15.60 -8.81
N ALA A 214 -16.76 14.27 -8.85
CA ALA A 214 -17.48 13.47 -9.85
C ALA A 214 -19.00 13.70 -9.76
N ALA A 215 -19.54 13.72 -8.54
CA ALA A 215 -20.95 14.03 -8.28
C ALA A 215 -21.32 15.46 -8.72
N ALA A 216 -20.51 16.46 -8.38
CA ALA A 216 -20.74 17.85 -8.78
C ALA A 216 -20.71 18.01 -10.32
N ARG A 217 -19.76 17.36 -11.00
CA ARG A 217 -19.61 17.42 -12.46
C ARG A 217 -20.68 16.66 -13.23
N LYS A 218 -21.24 15.60 -12.64
CA LYS A 218 -22.41 14.88 -13.19
C LYS A 218 -23.61 15.80 -13.35
N GLU A 219 -23.79 16.73 -12.41
CA GLU A 219 -24.87 17.73 -12.48
C GLU A 219 -24.47 18.97 -13.28
N GLU A 220 -23.25 19.49 -13.09
CA GLU A 220 -22.73 20.66 -13.77
C GLU A 220 -21.30 20.42 -14.25
N ALA A 221 -21.11 20.22 -15.55
CA ALA A 221 -19.80 19.91 -16.11
C ALA A 221 -18.74 20.99 -15.82
N SER A 222 -19.14 22.25 -15.56
CA SER A 222 -18.25 23.34 -15.15
C SER A 222 -18.07 23.48 -13.63
N ALA A 223 -18.55 22.52 -12.82
CA ALA A 223 -18.40 22.54 -11.37
C ALA A 223 -16.93 22.67 -10.96
N SER A 224 -16.70 23.52 -9.95
CA SER A 224 -15.38 23.71 -9.38
C SER A 224 -15.03 22.55 -8.44
N CYS A 225 -13.86 21.95 -8.64
CA CYS A 225 -13.37 20.84 -7.84
C CYS A 225 -12.00 21.17 -7.25
N ALA A 226 -11.74 20.65 -6.05
CA ALA A 226 -10.37 20.53 -5.55
C ALA A 226 -9.62 19.42 -6.31
N ASP A 227 -8.29 19.54 -6.43
CA ASP A 227 -7.44 18.47 -6.95
C ASP A 227 -7.24 17.41 -5.85
N PRO A 228 -7.69 16.16 -6.05
CA PRO A 228 -7.49 15.09 -5.07
C PRO A 228 -6.02 14.88 -4.67
N THR A 229 -5.09 15.11 -5.60
CA THR A 229 -3.65 14.95 -5.32
C THR A 229 -3.12 16.06 -4.39
N GLU A 230 -3.66 17.28 -4.49
CA GLU A 230 -3.33 18.39 -3.58
C GLU A 230 -3.91 18.15 -2.19
N ILE A 231 -5.11 17.58 -2.09
CA ILE A 231 -5.72 17.20 -0.81
C ILE A 231 -4.88 16.11 -0.13
N TYR A 232 -4.49 15.07 -0.88
CA TYR A 232 -3.58 14.04 -0.38
C TYR A 232 -2.26 14.66 0.13
N ALA A 233 -1.64 15.53 -0.68
CA ALA A 233 -0.38 16.20 -0.32
C ALA A 233 -0.51 17.03 0.97
N SER A 234 -1.59 17.80 1.07
CA SER A 234 -1.88 18.66 2.22
C SER A 234 -2.11 17.84 3.48
N ALA A 235 -2.95 16.80 3.42
CA ALA A 235 -3.21 15.90 4.54
C ALA A 235 -1.92 15.18 5.00
N ARG A 236 -1.05 14.81 4.05
CA ARG A 236 0.26 14.23 4.34
C ARG A 236 1.30 15.25 4.79
N GLN A 237 1.08 16.54 4.60
CA GLN A 237 2.10 17.58 4.74
C GLN A 237 3.39 17.25 3.95
N VAL A 238 3.23 16.81 2.71
CA VAL A 238 4.33 16.55 1.76
C VAL A 238 4.14 17.39 0.50
N SER A 239 5.22 17.68 -0.23
CA SER A 239 5.13 18.26 -1.56
C SER A 239 4.99 17.17 -2.61
N ILE A 240 4.20 17.44 -3.65
CA ILE A 240 4.17 16.64 -4.88
C ILE A 240 4.64 17.55 -6.01
N ASP A 241 5.94 17.46 -6.29
CA ASP A 241 6.63 18.35 -7.21
C ASP A 241 6.73 17.79 -8.63
N ASP A 242 6.49 16.49 -8.82
CA ASP A 242 6.52 15.82 -10.11
C ASP A 242 5.16 15.21 -10.46
N ASP A 243 4.86 15.21 -11.76
CA ASP A 243 3.58 14.70 -12.26
C ASP A 243 3.50 13.17 -12.11
N VAL A 244 4.64 12.45 -12.13
CA VAL A 244 4.67 10.98 -12.05
C VAL A 244 4.07 10.51 -10.73
N GLU A 245 4.43 11.19 -9.64
CA GLU A 245 3.85 10.96 -8.32
C GLU A 245 2.36 11.30 -8.29
N ARG A 246 1.91 12.36 -8.98
CA ARG A 246 0.46 12.67 -9.11
C ARG A 246 -0.31 11.54 -9.82
N GLU A 247 0.21 11.02 -10.92
CA GLU A 247 -0.42 9.90 -11.64
C GLU A 247 -0.44 8.62 -10.82
N ARG A 248 0.63 8.35 -10.07
CA ARG A 248 0.69 7.23 -9.13
C ARG A 248 -0.37 7.38 -8.02
N ILE A 249 -0.50 8.57 -7.43
CA ILE A 249 -1.52 8.83 -6.40
C ILE A 249 -2.92 8.62 -6.98
N LYS A 250 -3.23 9.13 -8.17
CA LYS A 250 -4.53 8.89 -8.82
C LYS A 250 -4.81 7.40 -9.00
N GLN A 251 -3.82 6.60 -9.40
CA GLN A 251 -3.96 5.15 -9.48
C GLN A 251 -4.28 4.53 -8.11
N GLU A 252 -3.56 4.94 -7.07
CA GLU A 252 -3.80 4.47 -5.70
C GLU A 252 -5.19 4.87 -5.18
N LEU A 253 -5.71 6.06 -5.51
CA LEU A 253 -7.06 6.47 -5.12
C LEU A 253 -8.15 5.59 -5.76
N VAL A 254 -7.99 5.22 -7.04
CA VAL A 254 -8.91 4.27 -7.69
C VAL A 254 -8.80 2.89 -7.04
N LYS A 255 -7.59 2.41 -6.74
CA LYS A 255 -7.37 1.15 -6.02
C LYS A 255 -8.06 1.16 -4.65
N GLU A 256 -7.90 2.23 -3.86
CA GLU A 256 -8.57 2.35 -2.55
C GLU A 256 -10.10 2.38 -2.69
N THR A 257 -10.63 3.01 -3.76
CA THR A 257 -12.08 3.01 -4.00
C THR A 257 -12.61 1.61 -4.35
N GLU A 258 -11.87 0.86 -5.17
CA GLU A 258 -12.14 -0.56 -5.46
C GLU A 258 -12.05 -1.41 -4.19
N LYS A 259 -11.06 -1.15 -3.35
CA LYS A 259 -10.84 -1.85 -2.07
C LYS A 259 -12.03 -1.69 -1.13
N ASP A 260 -12.57 -0.48 -0.96
CA ASP A 260 -13.77 -0.26 -0.14
C ASP A 260 -14.99 -1.00 -0.70
N ALA A 261 -15.17 -0.96 -2.03
CA ALA A 261 -16.24 -1.67 -2.71
C ALA A 261 -16.13 -3.18 -2.47
N MET A 262 -14.93 -3.74 -2.64
CA MET A 262 -14.67 -5.16 -2.40
C MET A 262 -14.87 -5.56 -0.95
N ARG A 263 -14.36 -4.80 0.03
CA ARG A 263 -14.60 -5.09 1.47
C ARG A 263 -16.09 -5.15 1.80
N THR A 264 -16.86 -4.21 1.27
CA THR A 264 -18.32 -4.20 1.43
C THR A 264 -18.94 -5.46 0.80
N CYS A 265 -18.58 -5.75 -0.45
CA CYS A 265 -19.19 -6.84 -1.21
C CYS A 265 -18.72 -8.24 -0.80
N MET A 266 -17.55 -8.40 -0.19
CA MET A 266 -17.04 -9.68 0.32
C MET A 266 -17.81 -10.19 1.55
N LYS A 267 -18.76 -9.43 2.07
CA LYS A 267 -19.74 -9.87 3.07
C LYS A 267 -20.85 -10.75 2.48
N GLU A 268 -20.97 -10.79 1.15
CA GLU A 268 -21.90 -11.67 0.46
C GLU A 268 -21.50 -13.15 0.63
N SER A 269 -22.47 -14.05 0.68
CA SER A 269 -22.23 -15.46 0.99
C SER A 269 -21.59 -16.26 -0.15
N ASP A 270 -21.62 -15.73 -1.37
CA ASP A 270 -21.09 -16.41 -2.55
C ASP A 270 -20.65 -15.42 -3.63
N LYS A 271 -19.96 -15.97 -4.64
CA LYS A 271 -19.44 -15.21 -5.77
C LYS A 271 -20.52 -14.48 -6.58
N THR A 272 -21.72 -15.03 -6.72
CA THR A 272 -22.81 -14.39 -7.48
C THR A 272 -23.35 -13.18 -6.71
N GLY A 273 -23.48 -13.28 -5.39
CA GLY A 273 -23.79 -12.15 -4.51
C GLY A 273 -22.73 -11.06 -4.59
N PHE A 274 -21.45 -11.46 -4.51
CA PHE A 274 -20.31 -10.55 -4.65
C PHE A 274 -20.29 -9.81 -6.00
N GLU A 275 -20.42 -10.52 -7.11
CA GLU A 275 -20.45 -9.93 -8.46
C GLU A 275 -21.63 -8.97 -8.65
N ARG A 276 -22.80 -9.33 -8.10
CA ARG A 276 -23.98 -8.46 -8.08
C ARG A 276 -23.73 -7.19 -7.28
N CYS A 277 -23.15 -7.31 -6.08
CA CYS A 277 -22.82 -6.17 -5.24
C CYS A 277 -21.79 -5.25 -5.93
N MET A 278 -20.69 -5.80 -6.47
CA MET A 278 -19.69 -5.02 -7.19
C MET A 278 -20.27 -4.30 -8.41
N GLY A 279 -21.19 -4.94 -9.15
CA GLY A 279 -21.88 -4.31 -10.28
C GLY A 279 -22.87 -3.20 -9.89
N GLN A 280 -23.20 -3.06 -8.61
CA GLN A 280 -24.07 -2.01 -8.07
C GLN A 280 -23.28 -0.81 -7.50
N VAL A 281 -21.98 -0.98 -7.25
CA VAL A 281 -21.10 0.05 -6.69
C VAL A 281 -20.49 0.86 -7.85
N THR A 282 -21.27 1.80 -8.39
CA THR A 282 -20.91 2.58 -9.59
C THR A 282 -19.96 3.76 -9.32
N ASP A 283 -19.71 4.11 -8.05
CA ASP A 283 -18.88 5.26 -7.69
C ASP A 283 -17.42 5.09 -8.13
N VAL A 284 -16.94 3.84 -8.21
CA VAL A 284 -15.59 3.53 -8.70
C VAL A 284 -15.37 4.02 -10.13
N GLU A 285 -16.30 3.69 -11.05
CA GLU A 285 -16.20 4.10 -12.45
C GLU A 285 -16.28 5.62 -12.60
N GLU A 286 -17.13 6.28 -11.81
CA GLU A 286 -17.28 7.74 -11.80
C GLU A 286 -16.00 8.43 -11.30
N ILE A 287 -15.44 7.95 -10.17
CA ILE A 287 -14.20 8.46 -9.57
C ILE A 287 -13.02 8.24 -10.52
N ALA A 288 -12.87 7.03 -11.08
CA ALA A 288 -11.82 6.74 -12.05
C ALA A 288 -11.96 7.56 -13.34
N GLY A 289 -13.20 7.76 -13.81
CA GLY A 289 -13.50 8.61 -14.96
C GLY A 289 -13.01 10.04 -14.79
N GLN A 290 -13.19 10.57 -13.58
CA GLN A 290 -12.75 11.90 -13.15
C GLN A 290 -11.22 11.97 -12.91
N LEU A 291 -10.63 11.02 -12.20
CA LEU A 291 -9.20 11.00 -11.91
C LEU A 291 -8.34 10.81 -13.17
N PHE A 292 -8.84 10.03 -14.13
CA PHE A 292 -8.15 9.75 -15.39
C PHE A 292 -8.73 10.55 -16.56
N GLU A 293 -9.30 11.74 -16.30
CA GLU A 293 -9.74 12.64 -17.35
C GLU A 293 -8.60 12.91 -18.37
N GLY A 294 -8.93 12.89 -19.66
CA GLY A 294 -7.96 13.09 -20.75
C GLY A 294 -7.27 11.81 -21.27
N LEU A 295 -7.33 10.68 -20.56
CA LEU A 295 -6.81 9.40 -21.07
C LEU A 295 -7.76 8.76 -22.10
N SER A 296 -7.20 7.91 -22.98
CA SER A 296 -8.02 7.10 -23.91
C SER A 296 -8.87 6.09 -23.14
N ALA A 297 -10.01 5.68 -23.72
CA ALA A 297 -10.90 4.70 -23.09
C ALA A 297 -10.17 3.40 -22.72
N GLU A 298 -9.35 2.86 -23.64
CA GLU A 298 -8.52 1.68 -23.41
C GLU A 298 -7.55 1.87 -22.23
N ARG A 299 -6.89 3.04 -22.12
CA ARG A 299 -5.99 3.32 -20.99
C ARG A 299 -6.73 3.43 -19.67
N LYS A 300 -7.93 4.03 -19.66
CA LYS A 300 -8.77 4.10 -18.46
C LYS A 300 -9.19 2.69 -18.01
N GLU A 301 -9.66 1.87 -18.94
CA GLU A 301 -10.05 0.48 -18.69
C GLU A 301 -8.88 -0.33 -18.12
N ASN A 302 -7.68 -0.23 -18.73
CA ASN A 302 -6.48 -0.89 -18.22
C ASN A 302 -6.10 -0.44 -16.80
N LYS A 303 -6.17 0.87 -16.51
CA LYS A 303 -5.91 1.41 -15.17
C LYS A 303 -6.92 0.93 -14.13
N GLN A 304 -8.21 0.91 -14.48
CA GLN A 304 -9.27 0.40 -13.64
C GLN A 304 -9.09 -1.09 -13.36
N GLN A 305 -8.80 -1.88 -14.39
CA GLN A 305 -8.55 -3.32 -14.23
C GLN A 305 -7.34 -3.58 -13.33
N ARG A 306 -6.23 -2.85 -13.50
CA ARG A 306 -5.08 -2.92 -12.57
C ARG A 306 -5.46 -2.56 -11.14
N ALA A 307 -6.21 -1.47 -10.95
CA ALA A 307 -6.65 -1.04 -9.62
C ALA A 307 -7.53 -2.11 -8.95
N LYS A 308 -8.42 -2.74 -9.71
CA LYS A 308 -9.30 -3.82 -9.26
C LYS A 308 -8.51 -5.07 -8.85
N GLU A 309 -7.56 -5.52 -9.66
CA GLU A 309 -6.71 -6.69 -9.34
C GLU A 309 -5.86 -6.44 -8.09
N GLU A 310 -5.27 -5.25 -7.97
CA GLU A 310 -4.48 -4.88 -6.79
C GLU A 310 -5.36 -4.74 -5.55
N ALA A 311 -6.54 -4.12 -5.66
CA ALA A 311 -7.50 -4.05 -4.57
C ALA A 311 -7.92 -5.44 -4.10
N ALA A 312 -8.16 -6.38 -5.02
CA ALA A 312 -8.49 -7.77 -4.66
C ALA A 312 -7.37 -8.43 -3.85
N VAL A 313 -6.10 -8.25 -4.25
CA VAL A 313 -4.94 -8.75 -3.49
C VAL A 313 -4.87 -8.11 -2.10
N GLU A 314 -5.08 -6.80 -1.98
CA GLU A 314 -5.04 -6.09 -0.70
C GLU A 314 -6.17 -6.54 0.24
N VAL A 315 -7.43 -6.57 -0.20
CA VAL A 315 -8.56 -6.95 0.66
C VAL A 315 -8.41 -8.39 1.16
N VAL A 316 -8.07 -9.31 0.26
CA VAL A 316 -7.88 -10.73 0.58
C VAL A 316 -6.68 -10.90 1.53
N GLY A 317 -5.59 -10.19 1.28
CA GLY A 317 -4.36 -10.23 2.07
C GLY A 317 -4.51 -9.63 3.47
N GLU A 318 -5.15 -8.46 3.60
CA GLU A 318 -5.43 -7.81 4.88
C GLU A 318 -6.31 -8.70 5.77
N ARG A 319 -7.40 -9.25 5.22
CA ARG A 319 -8.28 -10.15 5.98
C ARG A 319 -7.53 -11.40 6.45
N PHE A 320 -6.64 -11.94 5.61
CA PHE A 320 -5.79 -13.05 6.01
C PHE A 320 -4.81 -12.67 7.12
N GLN A 321 -4.15 -11.51 7.02
CA GLN A 321 -3.25 -11.03 8.06
C GLN A 321 -4.00 -10.87 9.40
N LEU A 322 -5.15 -10.19 9.40
CA LEU A 322 -5.97 -10.00 10.59
C LEU A 322 -6.40 -11.35 11.19
N CYS A 323 -6.81 -12.31 10.35
CA CYS A 323 -7.19 -13.65 10.79
C CYS A 323 -6.00 -14.41 11.40
N MET A 324 -4.82 -14.33 10.78
CA MET A 324 -3.59 -14.97 11.26
C MET A 324 -3.13 -14.39 12.60
N GLU A 325 -3.20 -13.07 12.76
CA GLU A 325 -2.86 -12.39 14.02
C GLU A 325 -3.88 -12.67 15.13
N ALA A 326 -5.16 -12.85 14.77
CA ALA A 326 -6.22 -13.24 15.68
C ALA A 326 -6.20 -14.73 16.08
N SER A 327 -5.43 -15.55 15.37
CA SER A 327 -5.35 -17.01 15.57
C SER A 327 -4.35 -17.41 16.64
N GLU A 328 -4.76 -18.29 17.54
CA GLU A 328 -3.93 -18.80 18.66
C GLU A 328 -3.51 -20.27 18.47
N THR A 329 -4.13 -20.96 17.50
CA THR A 329 -3.96 -22.40 17.26
C THR A 329 -3.71 -22.70 15.79
N GLU A 330 -3.06 -23.84 15.50
CA GLU A 330 -2.81 -24.30 14.12
C GLU A 330 -4.12 -24.54 13.37
N GLU A 331 -5.17 -25.01 14.05
CA GLU A 331 -6.49 -25.19 13.46
C GLU A 331 -7.14 -23.86 13.03
N GLN A 332 -7.00 -22.80 13.82
CA GLN A 332 -7.47 -21.46 13.46
C GLN A 332 -6.67 -20.89 12.29
N MET A 333 -5.34 -21.01 12.32
CA MET A 333 -4.49 -20.59 11.19
C MET A 333 -4.84 -21.33 9.91
N LYS A 334 -5.19 -22.62 10.00
CA LYS A 334 -5.68 -23.40 8.86
C LYS A 334 -7.04 -22.87 8.38
N ALA A 335 -7.96 -22.56 9.28
CA ALA A 335 -9.24 -21.96 8.92
C ALA A 335 -9.05 -20.62 8.18
N CYS A 336 -8.11 -19.77 8.61
CA CYS A 336 -7.75 -18.54 7.90
C CYS A 336 -7.27 -18.80 6.47
N ARG A 337 -6.47 -19.86 6.24
CA ARG A 337 -6.02 -20.26 4.89
C ARG A 337 -7.15 -20.80 4.01
N ASP A 338 -8.18 -21.39 4.61
CA ASP A 338 -9.35 -21.85 3.87
C ASP A 338 -10.26 -20.65 3.51
N GLU A 339 -10.48 -19.74 4.47
CA GLU A 339 -11.26 -18.51 4.27
C GLU A 339 -10.65 -17.60 3.19
N ILE A 340 -9.33 -17.39 3.20
CA ILE A 340 -8.66 -16.60 2.17
C ILE A 340 -8.77 -17.26 0.78
N ARG A 341 -8.81 -18.60 0.70
CA ARG A 341 -8.98 -19.31 -0.57
C ARG A 341 -10.34 -19.02 -1.18
N ASP A 342 -11.37 -19.06 -0.35
CA ASP A 342 -12.73 -18.74 -0.77
C ASP A 342 -12.83 -17.25 -1.16
N GLY A 343 -12.23 -16.37 -0.36
CA GLY A 343 -12.15 -14.93 -0.64
C GLY A 343 -11.43 -14.61 -1.94
N ALA A 344 -10.28 -15.23 -2.21
CA ALA A 344 -9.53 -15.08 -3.46
C ALA A 344 -10.36 -15.52 -4.66
N SER A 345 -11.05 -16.67 -4.56
CA SER A 345 -11.93 -17.18 -5.62
C SER A 345 -13.12 -16.26 -5.90
N MET A 346 -13.72 -15.70 -4.83
CA MET A 346 -14.79 -14.69 -4.92
C MET A 346 -14.30 -13.42 -5.60
N ALA A 347 -13.13 -12.90 -5.19
CA ALA A 347 -12.52 -11.71 -5.77
C ALA A 347 -12.00 -11.90 -7.20
N GLY A 348 -12.03 -13.14 -7.72
CA GLY A 348 -11.62 -13.47 -9.08
C GLY A 348 -10.12 -13.67 -9.27
N LEU A 349 -9.37 -13.82 -8.17
CA LEU A 349 -7.95 -14.16 -8.21
C LEU A 349 -7.80 -15.66 -8.55
N MET A 350 -7.11 -15.94 -9.66
CA MET A 350 -6.96 -17.31 -10.19
C MET A 350 -5.67 -18.00 -9.74
N GLU A 351 -4.76 -17.26 -9.11
CA GLU A 351 -3.48 -17.76 -8.59
C GLU A 351 -3.66 -18.61 -7.32
N ASP A 352 -2.60 -19.31 -6.93
CA ASP A 352 -2.57 -19.98 -5.64
C ASP A 352 -2.64 -18.94 -4.50
N VAL A 353 -3.29 -19.33 -3.41
CA VAL A 353 -3.43 -18.48 -2.21
C VAL A 353 -2.07 -18.03 -1.67
N GLU A 354 -1.05 -18.88 -1.72
CA GLU A 354 0.29 -18.51 -1.27
C GLU A 354 0.90 -17.39 -2.13
N ASP A 355 0.61 -17.39 -3.43
CA ASP A 355 1.04 -16.34 -4.35
C ASP A 355 0.27 -15.03 -4.06
N VAL A 356 -1.05 -15.10 -3.82
CA VAL A 356 -1.86 -13.94 -3.43
C VAL A 356 -1.35 -13.33 -2.12
N VAL A 357 -1.13 -14.15 -1.08
CA VAL A 357 -0.57 -13.71 0.21
C VAL A 357 0.80 -13.08 0.01
N LYS A 358 1.64 -13.64 -0.85
CA LYS A 358 2.97 -13.07 -1.10
C LYS A 358 2.92 -11.76 -1.86
N LYS A 359 2.00 -11.59 -2.81
CA LYS A 359 1.74 -10.30 -3.47
C LYS A 359 1.28 -9.24 -2.47
N TYR A 360 0.43 -9.62 -1.53
CA TYR A 360 0.05 -8.73 -0.42
C TYR A 360 1.25 -8.36 0.45
N GLN A 361 2.02 -9.33 0.93
CA GLN A 361 3.23 -9.11 1.72
C GLN A 361 4.23 -8.18 1.02
N ARG A 362 4.40 -8.36 -0.30
CA ARG A 362 5.20 -7.47 -1.13
C ARG A 362 4.63 -6.04 -1.11
N ASN A 363 3.32 -5.87 -1.29
CA ASN A 363 2.69 -4.55 -1.24
C ASN A 363 2.88 -3.89 0.12
N THR A 364 2.74 -4.63 1.23
CA THR A 364 3.02 -4.13 2.58
C THR A 364 4.43 -3.54 2.68
N VAL A 365 5.45 -4.23 2.15
CA VAL A 365 6.83 -3.72 2.14
C VAL A 365 6.97 -2.48 1.24
N ALA A 366 6.36 -2.47 0.05
CA ALA A 366 6.41 -1.33 -0.86
C ALA A 366 5.72 -0.09 -0.27
N ILE A 367 4.57 -0.29 0.39
CA ILE A 367 3.81 0.75 1.08
C ILE A 367 4.63 1.29 2.26
N ALA A 368 5.18 0.42 3.12
CA ALA A 368 6.01 0.84 4.25
C ALA A 368 7.23 1.67 3.79
N ALA A 369 7.85 1.27 2.67
CA ALA A 369 8.97 2.00 2.10
C ALA A 369 8.59 3.41 1.58
N ARG A 370 7.37 3.58 1.05
CA ARG A 370 6.87 4.85 0.51
C ARG A 370 6.24 5.76 1.54
N ALA A 371 5.57 5.18 2.54
CA ALA A 371 4.90 5.94 3.60
C ALA A 371 5.94 6.71 4.43
N CYS A 372 7.14 6.15 4.61
CA CYS A 372 8.20 6.78 5.37
C CYS A 372 9.12 7.64 4.49
N ASN A 373 9.65 8.73 5.07
CA ASN A 373 10.67 9.53 4.41
C ASN A 373 12.00 8.75 4.26
N SER A 374 12.89 9.25 3.42
CA SER A 374 14.16 8.60 3.08
C SER A 374 15.03 8.24 4.30
N THR A 375 14.98 9.02 5.39
CA THR A 375 15.77 8.76 6.60
C THR A 375 15.18 7.65 7.47
N GLN A 376 13.87 7.46 7.45
CA GLN A 376 13.13 6.45 8.22
C GLN A 376 12.83 5.18 7.41
N ARG A 377 12.97 5.22 6.08
CA ARG A 377 12.59 4.13 5.19
C ARG A 377 13.14 2.77 5.59
N LYS A 378 14.43 2.69 5.94
CA LYS A 378 15.02 1.43 6.42
C LYS A 378 14.27 0.90 7.65
N ALA A 379 14.04 1.75 8.64
CA ALA A 379 13.34 1.36 9.87
C ALA A 379 11.90 0.90 9.58
N CYS A 380 11.21 1.53 8.63
CA CYS A 380 9.87 1.13 8.24
C CYS A 380 9.83 -0.19 7.48
N VAL A 381 10.81 -0.45 6.61
CA VAL A 381 10.97 -1.76 5.96
C VAL A 381 11.30 -2.85 6.98
N ASP A 382 12.13 -2.55 7.98
CA ASP A 382 12.42 -3.47 9.09
C ASP A 382 11.17 -3.73 9.96
N GLN A 383 10.34 -2.71 10.21
CA GLN A 383 9.07 -2.87 10.95
C GLN A 383 8.05 -3.69 10.15
N ALA A 384 7.94 -3.47 8.83
CA ALA A 384 7.12 -4.29 7.95
C ALA A 384 7.60 -5.76 7.96
N LYS A 385 8.92 -6.02 8.00
CA LYS A 385 9.44 -7.40 8.18
C LYS A 385 8.87 -8.06 9.44
N GLU A 386 8.87 -7.36 10.56
CA GLU A 386 8.38 -7.90 11.84
C GLU A 386 6.86 -8.07 11.86
N GLU A 387 6.09 -7.18 11.24
CA GLU A 387 4.64 -7.34 11.03
C GLU A 387 4.34 -8.58 10.18
N LEU A 388 5.01 -8.73 9.03
CA LEU A 388 4.82 -9.89 8.15
C LEU A 388 5.23 -11.21 8.82
N LYS A 389 6.22 -11.19 9.72
CA LYS A 389 6.56 -12.37 10.53
C LYS A 389 5.41 -12.78 11.46
N LYS A 390 4.66 -11.83 12.03
CA LYS A 390 3.47 -12.12 12.85
C LYS A 390 2.38 -12.79 12.01
N SER A 391 2.23 -12.40 10.74
CA SER A 391 1.27 -13.00 9.80
C SER A 391 1.76 -14.31 9.15
N GLY A 392 2.91 -14.84 9.57
CA GLY A 392 3.43 -16.15 9.16
C GLY A 392 4.45 -16.13 8.02
N LEU A 393 4.96 -14.96 7.61
CA LEU A 393 6.11 -14.89 6.71
C LEU A 393 7.34 -15.47 7.42
N LYS A 394 7.93 -16.51 6.83
CA LYS A 394 9.21 -17.06 7.25
C LYS A 394 10.28 -15.98 7.11
N GLU A 395 11.04 -15.71 8.17
CA GLU A 395 12.07 -14.65 8.15
C GLU A 395 13.05 -14.79 6.99
N ARG A 396 13.46 -16.02 6.66
CA ARG A 396 14.34 -16.31 5.52
C ARG A 396 13.78 -15.88 4.16
N ALA A 397 12.46 -15.77 4.02
CA ALA A 397 11.79 -15.41 2.76
C ALA A 397 11.65 -13.90 2.55
N PHE A 398 11.92 -13.09 3.58
CA PHE A 398 11.80 -11.64 3.49
C PHE A 398 12.65 -11.01 2.38
N GLY A 399 13.86 -11.55 2.11
CA GLY A 399 14.71 -11.06 1.03
C GLY A 399 14.05 -11.13 -0.36
N VAL A 400 13.28 -12.20 -0.63
CA VAL A 400 12.53 -12.34 -1.89
C VAL A 400 11.33 -11.39 -1.93
N VAL A 401 10.55 -11.30 -0.85
CA VAL A 401 9.42 -10.36 -0.74
C VAL A 401 9.86 -8.91 -0.93
N ARG A 402 10.96 -8.51 -0.27
CA ARG A 402 11.55 -7.19 -0.43
C ARG A 402 11.96 -6.92 -1.88
N ARG A 403 12.62 -7.87 -2.54
CA ARG A 403 13.04 -7.72 -3.94
C ARG A 403 11.83 -7.57 -4.87
N LEU A 404 10.77 -8.34 -4.67
CA LEU A 404 9.52 -8.17 -5.41
C LEU A 404 8.93 -6.76 -5.19
N ALA A 405 9.02 -6.23 -3.96
CA ALA A 405 8.49 -4.91 -3.62
C ALA A 405 9.28 -3.80 -4.30
N GLU A 406 10.62 -3.89 -4.27
CA GLU A 406 11.54 -3.01 -4.99
C GLU A 406 11.23 -2.97 -6.50
N MET A 407 11.08 -4.14 -7.14
CA MET A 407 10.83 -4.24 -8.58
C MET A 407 9.44 -3.72 -8.97
N LYS A 408 8.38 -4.12 -8.23
CA LYS A 408 7.03 -3.63 -8.47
C LYS A 408 6.96 -2.13 -8.32
N ALA A 409 7.57 -1.58 -7.27
CA ALA A 409 7.50 -0.16 -7.02
C ALA A 409 8.17 0.67 -8.12
N ALA A 410 9.31 0.20 -8.64
CA ALA A 410 9.97 0.82 -9.79
C ALA A 410 9.15 0.68 -11.09
N ALA A 411 8.49 -0.47 -11.29
CA ALA A 411 7.63 -0.72 -12.44
C ALA A 411 6.37 0.17 -12.45
N GLU A 412 5.74 0.37 -11.29
CA GLU A 412 4.62 1.31 -11.13
C GLU A 412 5.05 2.75 -11.43
N THR A 413 6.22 3.18 -10.95
CA THR A 413 6.78 4.50 -11.26
C THR A 413 7.07 4.64 -12.76
N TRP A 414 7.60 3.60 -13.40
CA TRP A 414 7.82 3.59 -14.84
C TRP A 414 6.51 3.71 -15.61
N ALA A 415 5.49 2.92 -15.23
CA ALA A 415 4.16 2.96 -15.84
C ALA A 415 3.51 4.34 -15.67
N ALA A 416 3.54 4.91 -14.47
CA ALA A 416 3.01 6.25 -14.20
C ALA A 416 3.68 7.34 -15.05
N CYS A 417 5.00 7.22 -15.29
CA CYS A 417 5.71 8.13 -16.19
C CYS A 417 5.24 8.02 -17.64
N GLN A 418 5.04 6.80 -18.14
CA GLN A 418 4.58 6.57 -19.51
C GLN A 418 3.13 6.99 -19.77
N GLU A 419 2.31 7.08 -18.72
CA GLU A 419 0.90 7.46 -18.81
C GLU A 419 0.71 8.94 -19.18
N GLN A 420 1.70 9.81 -18.94
CA GLN A 420 1.62 11.25 -19.19
C GLN A 420 1.84 11.67 -20.66
N SER A 421 1.85 10.70 -21.57
CA SER A 421 2.09 10.84 -23.01
C SER A 421 3.55 11.14 -23.39
N ALA A 422 4.07 10.30 -24.29
CA ALA A 422 5.29 10.45 -25.09
C ALA A 422 6.61 10.82 -24.37
N GLU A 423 6.67 10.72 -23.04
CA GLU A 423 7.97 10.74 -22.38
C GLU A 423 8.87 9.68 -23.00
N ALA A 424 10.12 10.06 -23.27
CA ALA A 424 11.04 9.12 -23.86
C ALA A 424 11.26 7.98 -22.85
N ASN A 425 11.29 6.73 -23.33
CA ASN A 425 11.61 5.58 -22.46
C ASN A 425 12.85 5.85 -21.61
N ALA A 426 13.86 6.57 -22.15
CA ALA A 426 15.04 6.97 -21.39
C ALA A 426 14.73 7.83 -20.14
N THR A 427 13.79 8.77 -20.22
CA THR A 427 13.34 9.58 -19.07
C THR A 427 12.68 8.68 -18.03
N CYS A 428 11.69 7.87 -18.44
CA CYS A 428 10.99 6.99 -17.52
C CYS A 428 11.89 5.94 -16.88
N ASN A 429 12.89 5.44 -17.61
CA ASN A 429 13.91 4.53 -17.07
C ASN A 429 14.72 5.22 -15.98
N SER A 430 15.09 6.49 -16.14
CA SER A 430 15.82 7.24 -15.12
C SER A 430 14.98 7.49 -13.87
N ILE A 431 13.67 7.75 -14.02
CA ILE A 431 12.76 7.96 -12.89
C ILE A 431 12.53 6.64 -12.14
N ALA A 432 12.31 5.54 -12.87
CA ALA A 432 12.18 4.20 -12.31
C ALA A 432 13.47 3.73 -11.62
N GLN A 433 14.64 4.06 -12.18
CA GLN A 433 15.94 3.84 -11.55
C GLN A 433 16.02 4.55 -10.21
N ALA A 434 15.70 5.85 -10.17
CA ALA A 434 15.72 6.61 -8.92
C ALA A 434 14.78 6.00 -7.87
N ALA A 435 13.57 5.58 -8.26
CA ALA A 435 12.64 4.91 -7.35
C ALA A 435 13.19 3.56 -6.82
N LEU A 436 13.82 2.76 -7.69
CA LEU A 436 14.43 1.49 -7.27
C LEU A 436 15.59 1.72 -6.29
N GLU A 437 16.47 2.67 -6.58
CA GLU A 437 17.62 3.01 -5.73
C GLU A 437 17.16 3.54 -4.37
N ASP A 438 16.12 4.38 -4.38
CA ASP A 438 15.54 4.99 -3.19
C ASP A 438 14.87 3.95 -2.27
N ILE A 439 14.08 3.03 -2.83
CA ILE A 439 13.37 1.99 -2.06
C ILE A 439 14.33 0.89 -1.59
N SER A 440 15.29 0.49 -2.42
CA SER A 440 16.27 -0.54 -2.07
C SER A 440 17.38 -0.02 -1.15
N GLY A 441 17.54 1.30 -1.04
CA GLY A 441 18.63 1.95 -0.32
C GLY A 441 20.00 1.73 -0.95
N SER A 442 20.06 1.48 -2.27
CA SER A 442 21.28 1.12 -2.98
C SER A 442 21.34 1.77 -4.36
N ALA A 443 22.38 2.58 -4.60
CA ALA A 443 22.66 3.19 -5.90
C ALA A 443 23.09 2.17 -6.98
N GLU A 444 23.35 0.91 -6.60
CA GLU A 444 23.74 -0.18 -7.49
C GLU A 444 22.55 -1.12 -7.77
N ALA A 445 21.33 -0.77 -7.37
CA ALA A 445 20.16 -1.63 -7.55
C ALA A 445 19.74 -1.76 -9.03
N TRP A 446 19.99 -0.74 -9.84
CA TRP A 446 19.61 -0.70 -11.26
C TRP A 446 20.64 -1.42 -12.15
N THR A 447 20.54 -2.75 -12.19
CA THR A 447 21.30 -3.61 -13.11
C THR A 447 20.58 -3.75 -14.46
N GLU A 448 21.26 -4.28 -15.49
CA GLU A 448 20.61 -4.57 -16.79
C GLU A 448 19.45 -5.57 -16.63
N GLU A 449 19.62 -6.61 -15.81
CA GLU A 449 18.56 -7.58 -15.49
C GLU A 449 17.39 -6.90 -14.75
N ALA A 450 17.68 -6.03 -13.78
CA ALA A 450 16.64 -5.29 -13.05
C ALA A 450 15.87 -4.35 -13.98
N ALA A 451 16.58 -3.62 -14.85
CA ALA A 451 15.98 -2.73 -15.82
C ALA A 451 15.04 -3.49 -16.76
N GLU A 452 15.49 -4.60 -17.36
CA GLU A 452 14.65 -5.42 -18.24
C GLU A 452 13.35 -5.85 -17.55
N LYS A 453 13.43 -6.36 -16.32
CA LYS A 453 12.28 -6.81 -15.53
C LYS A 453 11.33 -5.66 -15.17
N VAL A 454 11.86 -4.52 -14.74
CA VAL A 454 11.07 -3.33 -14.42
C VAL A 454 10.30 -2.84 -15.65
N LEU A 455 10.93 -2.88 -16.84
CA LEU A 455 10.30 -2.46 -18.10
C LEU A 455 9.22 -3.44 -18.56
N GLU A 456 9.49 -4.74 -18.50
CA GLU A 456 8.49 -5.75 -18.86
C GLU A 456 7.27 -5.67 -17.93
N LEU A 457 7.50 -5.58 -16.62
CA LEU A 457 6.44 -5.46 -15.63
C LEU A 457 5.67 -4.15 -15.78
N GLY A 458 6.38 -3.02 -15.96
CA GLY A 458 5.76 -1.72 -16.18
C GLY A 458 4.93 -1.66 -17.46
N GLN A 459 5.40 -2.30 -18.55
CA GLN A 459 4.65 -2.42 -19.80
C GLN A 459 3.39 -3.26 -19.63
N ALA A 460 3.48 -4.38 -18.90
CA ALA A 460 2.32 -5.21 -18.60
C ALA A 460 1.26 -4.45 -17.79
N MET A 461 1.68 -3.64 -16.80
CA MET A 461 0.80 -2.75 -16.04
C MET A 461 0.12 -1.70 -16.92
N LEU A 462 0.86 -1.08 -17.84
CA LEU A 462 0.34 -0.12 -18.81
C LEU A 462 -0.72 -0.73 -19.74
N GLU A 463 -0.52 -1.99 -20.11
CA GLU A 463 -1.40 -2.77 -20.97
C GLU A 463 -2.59 -3.38 -20.21
N GLY A 464 -2.68 -3.20 -18.88
CA GLY A 464 -3.75 -3.79 -18.08
C GLY A 464 -3.71 -5.32 -18.08
N LYS A 465 -2.53 -5.91 -18.29
CA LYS A 465 -2.36 -7.36 -18.27
C LYS A 465 -2.32 -7.87 -16.84
N GLU A 466 -2.96 -9.02 -16.64
CA GLU A 466 -2.86 -9.78 -15.39
C GLU A 466 -1.38 -10.09 -15.11
N ILE A 467 -0.89 -9.62 -13.98
CA ILE A 467 0.45 -9.90 -13.49
C ILE A 467 0.38 -11.14 -12.62
N VAL A 468 1.25 -12.13 -12.82
CA VAL A 468 1.31 -13.35 -12.02
C VAL A 468 2.69 -13.57 -11.41
N LEU A 469 2.75 -14.20 -10.24
CA LEU A 469 4.01 -14.66 -9.66
C LEU A 469 4.49 -15.94 -10.35
N ARG A 470 5.76 -15.97 -10.75
CA ARG A 470 6.43 -17.16 -11.30
C ARG A 470 7.58 -17.58 -10.40
N LYS A 471 7.51 -18.82 -9.90
CA LYS A 471 8.56 -19.48 -9.15
C LYS A 471 9.72 -19.85 -10.08
N LEU A 472 10.94 -19.44 -9.74
CA LEU A 472 12.15 -19.81 -10.46
C LEU A 472 12.81 -21.03 -9.84
N HIS A 473 13.57 -21.78 -10.63
CA HIS A 473 14.38 -22.91 -10.16
C HIS A 473 15.73 -22.44 -9.57
N THR A 474 15.67 -21.41 -8.74
CA THR A 474 16.80 -20.83 -8.00
C THR A 474 16.35 -20.44 -6.60
N ILE A 475 17.24 -20.59 -5.62
CA ILE A 475 17.11 -19.95 -4.30
C ILE A 475 17.94 -18.68 -4.32
N LEU A 476 17.31 -17.55 -4.00
CA LEU A 476 18.01 -16.29 -3.74
C LEU A 476 18.55 -16.32 -2.32
N LEU A 477 19.87 -16.19 -2.20
CA LEU A 477 20.56 -16.01 -0.93
C LEU A 477 20.96 -14.55 -0.77
N GLU A 478 20.60 -13.95 0.35
CA GLU A 478 21.06 -12.63 0.74
C GLU A 478 21.66 -12.70 2.15
N SER A 479 22.80 -12.04 2.36
CA SER A 479 23.41 -11.91 3.68
C SER A 479 23.80 -10.45 3.91
N LEU A 480 23.25 -9.85 4.96
CA LEU A 480 23.62 -8.50 5.39
C LEU A 480 24.72 -8.59 6.43
N THR A 481 25.65 -7.64 6.39
CA THR A 481 26.75 -7.56 7.36
C THR A 481 26.87 -6.17 7.94
N ASP A 482 27.58 -6.04 9.06
CA ASP A 482 27.94 -4.75 9.67
C ASP A 482 29.08 -4.01 8.91
N ALA A 483 29.57 -4.56 7.80
CA ALA A 483 30.60 -3.93 7.00
C ALA A 483 30.03 -2.77 6.16
N LEU A 484 30.80 -1.69 6.03
CA LEU A 484 30.45 -0.51 5.22
C LEU A 484 30.97 -0.61 3.77
N GLU A 485 31.73 -1.65 3.45
CA GLU A 485 32.37 -1.87 2.16
C GLU A 485 32.23 -3.34 1.75
N CYS A 486 32.11 -3.57 0.44
CA CYS A 486 32.08 -4.90 -0.13
C CYS A 486 33.43 -5.61 -0.07
N SER A 487 33.39 -6.93 0.14
CA SER A 487 34.58 -7.77 0.15
C SER A 487 34.38 -9.06 -0.66
N ASP A 488 35.09 -9.19 -1.78
CA ASP A 488 35.09 -10.40 -2.62
C ASP A 488 35.45 -11.66 -1.81
N ALA A 489 36.34 -11.53 -0.82
CA ALA A 489 36.72 -12.65 0.04
C ALA A 489 35.59 -13.11 0.97
N VAL A 490 34.72 -12.19 1.40
CA VAL A 490 33.51 -12.53 2.16
C VAL A 490 32.47 -13.13 1.23
N LEU A 491 32.27 -12.54 0.04
CA LEU A 491 31.37 -13.04 -0.99
C LEU A 491 31.69 -14.47 -1.41
N ASP A 492 32.96 -14.75 -1.72
CA ASP A 492 33.40 -16.09 -2.08
C ASP A 492 33.23 -17.08 -0.93
N LYS A 493 33.50 -16.68 0.30
CA LYS A 493 33.33 -17.53 1.47
C LYS A 493 31.86 -17.89 1.73
N LEU A 494 30.96 -16.93 1.57
CA LEU A 494 29.51 -17.16 1.67
C LEU A 494 29.02 -18.07 0.54
N ALA A 495 29.46 -17.82 -0.70
CA ALA A 495 29.11 -18.65 -1.84
C ALA A 495 29.65 -20.08 -1.75
N ASP A 496 30.90 -20.26 -1.31
CA ASP A 496 31.50 -21.58 -1.06
C ASP A 496 30.75 -22.33 0.04
N ARG A 497 30.27 -21.61 1.06
CA ARG A 497 29.48 -22.22 2.13
C ARG A 497 28.10 -22.64 1.63
N ALA A 498 27.41 -21.78 0.90
CA ALA A 498 26.15 -22.11 0.24
C ALA A 498 26.30 -23.32 -0.68
N GLN A 499 27.39 -23.38 -1.45
CA GLN A 499 27.73 -24.51 -2.33
C GLN A 499 27.89 -25.81 -1.53
N GLN A 500 28.68 -25.80 -0.46
CA GLN A 500 28.89 -26.97 0.41
C GLN A 500 27.58 -27.47 1.03
N THR A 501 26.75 -26.55 1.52
CA THR A 501 25.47 -26.86 2.16
C THR A 501 24.48 -27.43 1.15
N SER A 502 24.43 -26.84 -0.04
CA SER A 502 23.63 -27.33 -1.16
C SER A 502 24.08 -28.72 -1.63
N ASP A 503 25.38 -28.97 -1.77
CA ASP A 503 25.90 -30.29 -2.16
C ASP A 503 25.66 -31.37 -1.09
N GLY A 504 25.60 -30.97 0.19
CA GLY A 504 25.28 -31.85 1.30
C GLY A 504 23.78 -32.18 1.43
N PHE A 505 22.90 -31.42 0.77
CA PHE A 505 21.46 -31.61 0.84
C PHE A 505 20.99 -32.67 -0.17
N MET A 506 20.69 -33.88 0.34
CA MET A 506 20.21 -35.00 -0.45
C MET A 506 18.84 -35.50 0.07
N PRO A 507 17.72 -34.89 -0.36
CA PRO A 507 16.39 -35.32 0.07
C PRO A 507 16.06 -36.73 -0.47
N ASN A 508 16.69 -37.13 -1.58
CA ASN A 508 16.61 -38.48 -2.13
C ASN A 508 17.96 -38.97 -2.67
N SER A 509 18.25 -40.26 -2.46
CA SER A 509 19.50 -40.96 -2.85
C SER A 509 19.84 -40.95 -4.35
N THR A 510 18.92 -40.52 -5.22
CA THR A 510 19.08 -40.53 -6.68
C THR A 510 19.45 -39.17 -7.29
N MET A 511 19.51 -38.09 -6.50
CA MET A 511 19.86 -36.77 -7.01
C MET A 511 21.37 -36.60 -7.19
N GLY A 512 21.77 -35.97 -8.30
CA GLY A 512 23.18 -35.75 -8.63
C GLY A 512 23.82 -34.70 -7.73
N MET A 513 25.08 -34.92 -7.34
CA MET A 513 25.92 -33.86 -6.74
C MET A 513 26.17 -32.75 -7.78
N GLY A 514 26.27 -31.49 -7.33
CA GLY A 514 26.69 -30.37 -8.17
C GLY A 514 25.62 -29.34 -8.51
N ARG A 515 24.79 -28.93 -7.52
CA ARG A 515 23.98 -27.71 -7.67
C ARG A 515 24.94 -26.53 -7.79
N ASN A 516 24.75 -25.64 -8.76
CA ASN A 516 25.70 -24.54 -8.97
C ASN A 516 25.30 -23.30 -8.16
N VAL A 517 26.27 -22.65 -7.52
CA VAL A 517 26.12 -21.29 -6.97
C VAL A 517 26.61 -20.25 -7.99
N SER A 518 25.70 -19.39 -8.44
CA SER A 518 25.95 -18.38 -9.47
C SER A 518 25.60 -16.97 -9.00
N ASN A 519 25.82 -15.98 -9.86
CA ASN A 519 25.39 -14.57 -9.67
C ASN A 519 25.83 -14.00 -8.31
N LYS A 520 27.12 -14.16 -8.02
CA LYS A 520 27.76 -13.62 -6.82
C LYS A 520 27.87 -12.10 -6.97
N GLU A 521 27.24 -11.35 -6.09
CA GLU A 521 27.28 -9.89 -6.09
C GLU A 521 27.43 -9.38 -4.65
N CYS A 522 28.09 -8.23 -4.50
CA CYS A 522 28.03 -7.44 -3.28
C CYS A 522 27.70 -6.01 -3.64
N LYS A 523 26.78 -5.41 -2.88
CA LYS A 523 26.39 -4.01 -2.99
C LYS A 523 26.18 -3.37 -1.62
N ILE A 524 26.27 -2.04 -1.57
CA ILE A 524 25.97 -1.29 -0.36
C ILE A 524 24.49 -0.93 -0.34
N VAL A 525 23.81 -1.28 0.76
CA VAL A 525 22.37 -1.15 0.98
C VAL A 525 22.16 -0.52 2.34
N TRP A 526 21.56 0.67 2.37
CA TRP A 526 21.40 1.45 3.60
C TRP A 526 22.71 1.65 4.36
N GLY A 527 23.82 1.79 3.63
CA GLY A 527 25.17 1.96 4.18
C GLY A 527 25.86 0.67 4.65
N LEU A 528 25.23 -0.50 4.46
CA LEU A 528 25.76 -1.80 4.87
C LEU A 528 26.00 -2.71 3.66
N ALA A 529 27.02 -3.56 3.73
CA ALA A 529 27.31 -4.52 2.67
C ALA A 529 26.30 -5.67 2.68
N ARG A 530 25.56 -5.80 1.58
CA ARG A 530 24.67 -6.93 1.26
C ARG A 530 25.35 -7.81 0.21
N TYR A 531 25.53 -9.08 0.56
CA TYR A 531 26.07 -10.11 -0.32
C TYR A 531 24.91 -10.95 -0.86
N THR A 532 24.89 -11.20 -2.17
CA THR A 532 23.88 -12.04 -2.80
C THR A 532 24.51 -13.13 -3.65
N CYS A 533 23.86 -14.28 -3.70
CA CYS A 533 24.16 -15.34 -4.68
C CYS A 533 22.91 -16.19 -4.94
N ARG A 534 22.93 -16.98 -6.02
CA ARG A 534 21.81 -17.85 -6.40
C ARG A 534 22.24 -19.31 -6.36
N VAL A 535 21.43 -20.18 -5.74
CA VAL A 535 21.62 -21.64 -5.76
C VAL A 535 20.63 -22.26 -6.73
N HIS A 536 21.09 -22.97 -7.75
CA HIS A 536 20.19 -23.63 -8.71
C HIS A 536 19.50 -24.87 -8.12
N THR A 537 18.18 -24.99 -8.33
CA THR A 537 17.32 -26.04 -7.75
C THR A 537 16.46 -26.76 -8.79
N LYS A 538 16.92 -26.82 -10.05
CA LYS A 538 16.19 -27.50 -11.16
C LYS A 538 15.89 -28.97 -10.89
N ASP A 539 16.64 -29.61 -10.01
CA ASP A 539 16.48 -31.00 -9.59
C ASP A 539 15.53 -31.18 -8.39
N LEU A 540 15.11 -30.09 -7.73
CA LEU A 540 14.25 -30.12 -6.55
C LEU A 540 12.80 -29.76 -6.88
N ASN A 541 11.86 -30.36 -6.17
CA ASN A 541 10.48 -29.87 -6.13
C ASN A 541 10.34 -28.66 -5.18
N GLU A 542 9.15 -28.08 -5.07
CA GLU A 542 8.90 -26.89 -4.23
C GLU A 542 9.16 -27.16 -2.75
N THR A 543 8.68 -28.28 -2.21
CA THR A 543 8.91 -28.67 -0.81
C THR A 543 10.40 -28.87 -0.53
N GLU A 544 11.11 -29.58 -1.41
CA GLU A 544 12.57 -29.78 -1.27
C GLU A 544 13.36 -28.47 -1.41
N THR A 545 12.88 -27.55 -2.25
CA THR A 545 13.48 -26.20 -2.41
C THR A 545 13.27 -25.36 -1.16
N ASP A 546 12.10 -25.42 -0.53
CA ASP A 546 11.82 -24.74 0.73
C ASP A 546 12.65 -25.32 1.88
N ASP A 547 12.75 -26.64 1.98
CA ASP A 547 13.60 -27.33 2.96
C ASP A 547 15.08 -26.94 2.80
N LEU A 548 15.59 -26.91 1.57
CA LEU A 548 16.96 -26.46 1.30
C LEU A 548 17.14 -24.99 1.69
N SER A 549 16.13 -24.16 1.47
CA SER A 549 16.16 -22.74 1.86
C SER A 549 16.27 -22.59 3.39
N ASP A 550 15.56 -23.41 4.17
CA ASP A 550 15.69 -23.46 5.62
C ASP A 550 17.10 -23.82 6.09
N VAL A 551 17.70 -24.85 5.46
CA VAL A 551 19.05 -25.29 5.78
C VAL A 551 20.08 -24.19 5.42
N LEU A 552 19.94 -23.56 4.26
CA LEU A 552 20.85 -22.49 3.80
C LEU A 552 20.79 -21.25 4.69
N SER A 553 19.58 -20.78 5.06
CA SER A 553 19.43 -19.62 5.95
C SER A 553 20.06 -19.88 7.33
N THR A 554 19.80 -21.05 7.91
CA THR A 554 20.37 -21.45 9.21
C THR A 554 21.89 -21.53 9.16
N ASP A 555 22.43 -22.14 8.10
CA ASP A 555 23.85 -22.37 7.96
C ASP A 555 24.63 -21.06 7.71
N LEU A 556 24.13 -20.20 6.83
CA LEU A 556 24.75 -18.90 6.55
C LEU A 556 24.65 -17.94 7.74
N GLY A 557 23.52 -17.93 8.46
CA GLY A 557 23.34 -17.12 9.67
C GLY A 557 24.30 -17.48 10.81
N THR A 558 24.81 -18.71 10.84
CA THR A 558 25.80 -19.16 11.85
C THR A 558 27.23 -19.19 11.33
N THR A 559 27.43 -18.91 10.04
CA THR A 559 28.74 -19.02 9.40
C THR A 559 29.67 -17.92 9.88
N ASN A 560 30.80 -18.34 10.43
CA ASN A 560 31.86 -17.42 10.81
C ASN A 560 32.59 -16.92 9.56
N ILE A 561 32.23 -15.74 9.05
CA ILE A 561 32.84 -15.10 7.88
C ILE A 561 34.21 -14.47 8.14
N ASN A 562 34.81 -14.65 9.33
CA ASN A 562 36.10 -14.07 9.67
C ASN A 562 37.21 -14.47 8.68
N VAL A 563 37.66 -13.52 7.86
CA VAL A 563 38.88 -13.63 7.07
C VAL A 563 40.01 -13.04 7.92
N ARG A 564 40.98 -13.85 8.35
CA ARG A 564 42.13 -13.37 9.15
C ARG A 564 42.99 -12.39 8.35
N ARG A 565 42.60 -11.11 8.31
CA ARG A 565 43.49 -10.00 7.95
C ARG A 565 43.95 -9.33 9.25
N LEU A 566 45.26 -9.30 9.45
CA LEU A 566 45.90 -8.71 10.62
C LEU A 566 45.49 -7.23 10.75
N GLY A 567 44.55 -6.92 11.67
CA GLY A 567 44.32 -5.57 12.17
C GLY A 567 42.99 -4.87 11.84
N ARG A 568 42.04 -5.47 11.11
CA ARG A 568 40.68 -4.91 10.94
C ARG A 568 39.63 -5.76 11.66
N ARG A 569 38.62 -5.10 12.25
CA ARG A 569 37.43 -5.77 12.78
C ARG A 569 36.78 -6.56 11.65
N LEU A 570 36.33 -7.77 11.99
CA LEU A 570 35.80 -8.74 11.05
C LEU A 570 34.32 -8.43 10.84
N ALA A 571 33.86 -8.49 9.59
CA ALA A 571 32.45 -8.37 9.29
C ALA A 571 31.67 -9.50 9.98
N VAL A 572 30.49 -9.20 10.51
CA VAL A 572 29.58 -10.17 11.11
C VAL A 572 28.30 -10.19 10.28
N VAL A 573 27.81 -11.38 9.94
CA VAL A 573 26.49 -11.55 9.31
C VAL A 573 25.45 -11.14 10.33
N THR A 574 24.69 -10.09 10.03
CA THR A 574 23.61 -9.58 10.90
C THR A 574 22.28 -10.23 10.56
N GLU A 575 22.05 -10.53 9.28
CA GLU A 575 20.83 -11.18 8.78
C GLU A 575 21.17 -12.08 7.59
N SER A 576 20.42 -13.18 7.42
CA SER A 576 20.54 -14.06 6.27
C SER A 576 19.17 -14.51 5.77
N PHE A 577 18.91 -14.27 4.50
CA PHE A 577 17.70 -14.65 3.80
C PHE A 577 18.02 -15.73 2.76
N ALA A 578 17.14 -16.71 2.67
CA ALA A 578 17.20 -17.80 1.70
C ALA A 578 15.78 -18.24 1.39
N ALA A 579 15.34 -18.05 0.15
CA ALA A 579 14.06 -18.57 -0.34
C ALA A 579 14.10 -18.74 -1.85
N GLN A 580 13.17 -19.55 -2.37
CA GLN A 580 12.97 -19.68 -3.81
C GLN A 580 12.75 -18.31 -4.43
N GLU A 581 13.54 -17.98 -5.45
CA GLU A 581 13.44 -16.74 -6.17
C GLU A 581 12.16 -16.75 -7.00
N GLU A 582 11.48 -15.62 -7.03
CA GLU A 582 10.23 -15.43 -7.75
C GLU A 582 10.30 -14.11 -8.52
N GLU A 583 9.54 -14.05 -9.60
CA GLU A 583 9.40 -12.83 -10.41
C GLU A 583 7.95 -12.61 -10.81
N GLU A 584 7.58 -11.34 -10.95
CA GLU A 584 6.30 -10.94 -11.52
C GLU A 584 6.43 -10.78 -13.02
N THR A 585 5.50 -11.36 -13.76
CA THR A 585 5.43 -11.29 -15.22
C THR A 585 3.98 -11.26 -15.66
N ALA A 586 3.72 -10.83 -16.89
CA ALA A 586 2.37 -10.96 -17.46
C ALA A 586 1.95 -12.43 -17.58
N SER A 587 0.66 -12.73 -17.40
CA SER A 587 0.12 -14.09 -17.47
C SER A 587 0.33 -14.74 -18.84
N ASP A 588 0.30 -13.95 -19.92
CA ASP A 588 0.53 -14.35 -21.31
C ASP A 588 2.02 -14.39 -21.72
N GLY A 589 2.92 -13.88 -20.87
CA GLY A 589 4.35 -13.86 -21.14
C GLY A 589 4.94 -15.26 -21.19
N THR A 590 5.54 -15.64 -22.32
CA THR A 590 6.51 -16.75 -22.33
C THR A 590 7.70 -16.33 -21.48
N SER A 591 7.76 -16.83 -20.23
CA SER A 591 8.94 -16.67 -19.38
C SER A 591 10.16 -17.15 -20.18
N THR A 592 11.01 -16.20 -20.59
CA THR A 592 12.29 -16.46 -21.26
C THR A 592 13.35 -16.92 -20.27
N GLY A 593 12.96 -17.18 -19.01
CA GLY A 593 13.74 -17.68 -17.88
C GLY A 593 14.38 -19.06 -18.06
N THR A 594 14.79 -19.42 -19.27
CA THR A 594 16.05 -20.16 -19.42
C THR A 594 17.18 -19.25 -18.96
N GLY A 595 17.48 -19.29 -17.67
CA GLY A 595 18.76 -18.78 -17.16
C GLY A 595 19.87 -19.36 -18.02
N THR A 596 20.41 -18.54 -18.91
CA THR A 596 21.45 -18.88 -19.86
C THR A 596 22.69 -19.19 -19.06
N GLY A 597 22.94 -20.48 -18.85
CA GLY A 597 24.23 -20.94 -18.36
C GLY A 597 25.29 -20.51 -19.35
N THR A 598 26.08 -19.49 -19.00
CA THR A 598 27.24 -19.05 -19.77
C THR A 598 28.27 -20.16 -19.78
N GLY A 599 28.16 -21.05 -20.78
CA GLY A 599 29.09 -22.12 -21.05
C GLY A 599 30.31 -21.62 -21.80
N THR A 600 31.46 -21.78 -21.16
CA THR A 600 32.77 -22.10 -21.76
C THR A 600 33.47 -21.00 -22.56
N GLY A 601 34.49 -20.41 -21.91
CA GLY A 601 35.49 -19.58 -22.57
C GLY A 601 36.21 -20.32 -23.69
N THR A 602 36.29 -19.66 -24.85
CA THR A 602 37.24 -19.99 -25.90
C THR A 602 38.20 -18.82 -26.05
N THR A 603 39.40 -18.98 -25.51
CA THR A 603 40.59 -18.19 -25.82
C THR A 603 40.83 -18.18 -27.33
N THR A 604 40.79 -17.00 -27.96
CA THR A 604 41.47 -16.76 -29.24
C THR A 604 42.31 -15.51 -29.14
N SER A 605 43.63 -15.70 -29.24
CA SER A 605 44.63 -14.64 -29.28
C SER A 605 44.78 -14.04 -30.68
N THR A 606 45.16 -12.76 -30.69
CA THR A 606 46.02 -12.06 -31.65
C THR A 606 45.36 -11.29 -32.80
N GLY A 607 45.59 -9.98 -32.80
CA GLY A 607 45.40 -9.09 -33.94
C GLY A 607 45.71 -7.63 -33.57
N ALA A 608 47.00 -7.27 -33.61
CA ALA A 608 47.51 -5.93 -33.31
C ALA A 608 46.93 -4.85 -34.24
N GLY A 609 46.59 -3.69 -33.66
CA GLY A 609 46.19 -2.49 -34.39
C GLY A 609 46.58 -1.24 -33.60
N THR A 610 47.76 -0.72 -33.91
CA THR A 610 48.32 0.53 -33.39
C THR A 610 47.52 1.73 -33.91
N GLY A 611 47.05 2.61 -33.01
CA GLY A 611 46.38 3.86 -33.39
C GLY A 611 46.40 4.87 -32.24
N THR A 612 47.22 5.90 -32.40
CA THR A 612 47.59 6.93 -31.43
C THR A 612 46.52 8.03 -31.29
N THR A 613 46.28 8.47 -30.05
CA THR A 613 45.89 9.82 -29.57
C THR A 613 44.84 10.65 -30.33
N THR A 614 43.81 11.15 -29.62
CA THR A 614 43.64 12.60 -29.36
C THR A 614 42.76 12.79 -28.11
N THR A 615 43.27 13.64 -27.21
CA THR A 615 42.68 14.10 -25.96
C THR A 615 41.72 15.26 -26.23
N GLU A 616 40.46 15.19 -25.79
CA GLU A 616 39.69 16.40 -25.49
C GLU A 616 38.98 16.24 -24.14
N ARG A 617 39.42 17.08 -23.19
CA ARG A 617 38.78 17.34 -21.91
C ARG A 617 37.66 18.35 -22.15
N GLY A 618 36.40 17.91 -22.03
CA GLY A 618 35.26 18.80 -21.80
C GLY A 618 34.98 18.90 -20.31
N ALA A 619 35.46 19.96 -19.67
CA ALA A 619 35.08 20.30 -18.30
C ALA A 619 33.68 20.92 -18.33
N VAL A 620 32.67 20.22 -17.80
CA VAL A 620 31.38 20.83 -17.47
C VAL A 620 31.44 21.22 -15.99
N ALA A 621 31.45 22.53 -15.75
CA ALA A 621 31.42 23.14 -14.44
C ALA A 621 30.05 22.90 -13.79
N ALA A 622 30.02 22.12 -12.72
CA ALA A 622 28.91 22.10 -11.78
C ALA A 622 28.95 23.41 -10.97
N SER A 623 28.04 24.32 -11.25
CA SER A 623 27.83 25.53 -10.46
C SER A 623 26.85 25.22 -9.34
N SER A 624 27.39 24.77 -8.20
CA SER A 624 26.69 24.76 -6.92
C SER A 624 26.58 26.19 -6.39
N ALA A 625 25.40 26.79 -6.50
CA ALA A 625 25.07 28.06 -5.84
C ALA A 625 24.30 27.77 -4.56
N SER A 626 25.02 27.79 -3.44
CA SER A 626 24.45 27.92 -2.11
C SER A 626 23.88 29.34 -1.95
N PHE A 627 22.58 29.46 -1.70
CA PHE A 627 21.97 30.70 -1.18
C PHE A 627 21.53 30.46 0.26
N PHE A 628 22.42 30.76 1.20
CA PHE A 628 22.04 31.18 2.54
C PHE A 628 21.92 32.70 2.53
N ALA A 629 20.71 33.23 2.70
CA ALA A 629 20.51 34.63 3.04
C ALA A 629 19.37 34.72 4.05
N SER A 630 19.78 34.85 5.31
CA SER A 630 18.97 35.29 6.43
C SER A 630 18.35 36.65 6.15
N ASN A 631 17.07 36.85 6.49
CA ASN A 631 16.62 38.14 7.00
C ASN A 631 15.41 37.97 7.93
N PRO A 632 15.39 38.68 9.08
CA PRO A 632 14.29 38.66 10.02
C PRO A 632 13.29 39.77 9.68
N LEU A 633 12.01 39.44 9.58
CA LEU A 633 10.95 40.43 9.68
C LEU A 633 9.96 39.99 10.75
N SER A 634 10.11 40.65 11.91
CA SER A 634 9.11 40.63 12.95
C SER A 634 7.88 41.37 12.46
N VAL A 635 6.72 40.71 12.46
CA VAL A 635 5.43 41.40 12.42
C VAL A 635 4.66 40.95 13.65
N SER A 636 4.56 41.88 14.59
CA SER A 636 3.73 41.79 15.78
C SER A 636 2.26 41.72 15.38
N ALA A 637 1.58 40.64 15.75
CA ALA A 637 0.11 40.58 15.76
C ALA A 637 -0.38 40.61 17.22
N PRO A 638 -1.45 41.38 17.52
CA PRO A 638 -1.90 41.62 18.88
C PRO A 638 -2.72 40.45 19.44
N LEU A 639 -2.46 40.13 20.72
CA LEU A 639 -3.37 39.36 21.57
C LEU A 639 -4.75 40.05 21.57
N ILE A 640 -5.78 39.37 21.05
CA ILE A 640 -7.17 39.66 21.39
C ILE A 640 -7.56 38.65 22.48
N LEU A 641 -7.50 39.14 23.71
CA LEU A 641 -8.24 38.60 24.85
C LEU A 641 -9.73 38.83 24.61
N LEU A 642 -10.54 37.77 24.53
CA LEU A 642 -11.97 37.89 24.80
C LEU A 642 -12.33 37.10 26.07
N TRP A 643 -12.80 37.88 27.04
CA TRP A 643 -13.54 37.46 28.22
C TRP A 643 -15.01 37.21 27.83
N LEU A 644 -15.54 36.07 28.29
CA LEU A 644 -16.89 35.77 28.82
C LEU A 644 -18.12 36.54 28.27
N MET A 645 -19.05 35.78 27.69
CA MET A 645 -20.42 35.59 28.22
C MET A 645 -21.12 34.41 27.54
#